data_AF-A0A328T3G2-F1
#
_entry.id   AF-A0A328T3G2-F1
#
_cell.length_a   1.000
_cell.length_b   1.000
_cell.length_c   1.000
_cell.angle_alpha   90.00
_cell.angle_beta   90.00
_cell.angle_gamma   90.00
#
_symmetry.space_group_name_H-M   'P 1'
#
loop_
_entity.id
_entity.type
_entity.pdbx_description
1 polymer ?
#
loop_
_entity_poly.entity_id
_entity_poly.type
_entity_poly.pdbx_seq_one_letter_code
_entity_poly.pdbx_strand_id
1 'polypeptide(L)'
;MRHFCIALLVGVCLTVASQAAVALRPLYPQLKSETPTQFKPSRDAFNYTIRDVMIPMRDGVRLHTVIVIPKGAKDAPILLTRTPYNASGMVTHMVDGHESAHMGPALQGYDNAVDTIIDGGYIRVIQDIRGKYGSEGDYVMNRPLRGPLNDTPVDESTDTWDTIDWLVKHLPQSNGKVGILGISYDGFEPLMALVHPHPALKVSVPMNPMVDGWMGDDWFHHGAFRQQNMPYIYEQEATRDNTQHWWSAFHDDYNLYMHYGSAGAMGKAYGMEQLGFWNKIVEHPAYDSFWQQQAMDKVLAKEPLKVPVMLVHSLWDQEDIYGAPAVYRALEPKDTHNNMVYLVMGPWHHGQEIEDARSLGAIQFGSDTGTYFRKHILAPFLAHYLKDNAPPNPVAPVTAYRTGANQWERLQSWPSGCAHDCAIQPTPFYLHAGGKAGFHAPTASEAKDTSYVSDPAKPVPYRARPSQPVGYDGGLTWPQWLVDDQRTFSGRTDVATFVSPVLDHDVTIAGMPKVHLVASTSGTDSDWVVKLIDVYPDQVADDPQMGGYQLAVAMDIFRGRYRESYAHPHPLTPNKPLLYRFELPTANHMFRKGHRIMVQVQSSWFPLYDRNPQTYVKNIFFAKPKDYVKATQRIYHAPGEASYVELPVVEKH
;
A
#
# COMPACT_ATOMS: atom_id res chain seq x y z
N MET A 1 -30.76 -82.55 6.37
CA MET A 1 -30.15 -83.47 5.38
C MET A 1 -29.67 -82.64 4.19
N ARG A 2 -28.38 -82.73 3.86
CA ARG A 2 -27.69 -82.49 2.57
C ARG A 2 -27.93 -81.13 1.86
N HIS A 3 -26.97 -80.38 1.30
CA HIS A 3 -25.49 -80.42 1.15
C HIS A 3 -25.09 -79.15 0.35
N PHE A 4 -23.84 -78.66 0.52
CA PHE A 4 -22.98 -77.87 -0.39
C PHE A 4 -23.42 -76.43 -0.81
N CYS A 5 -22.71 -75.35 -0.46
CA CYS A 5 -21.37 -74.85 -0.88
C CYS A 5 -21.41 -73.93 -2.12
N ILE A 6 -21.03 -72.65 -1.97
CA ILE A 6 -19.92 -71.93 -2.66
C ILE A 6 -20.10 -70.40 -2.51
N ALA A 7 -18.98 -69.73 -2.24
CA ALA A 7 -18.80 -68.31 -2.01
C ALA A 7 -19.00 -67.44 -3.28
N LEU A 8 -19.39 -66.17 -3.07
CA LEU A 8 -19.17 -65.10 -4.06
C LEU A 8 -18.62 -63.86 -3.35
N LEU A 9 -17.44 -63.41 -3.81
CA LEU A 9 -16.91 -62.06 -3.58
C LEU A 9 -17.90 -61.03 -4.16
N VAL A 10 -18.19 -59.97 -3.39
CA VAL A 10 -18.77 -58.73 -3.93
C VAL A 10 -17.81 -57.60 -3.61
N GLY A 11 -17.09 -57.14 -4.63
CA GLY A 11 -16.33 -55.90 -4.62
C GLY A 11 -17.30 -54.72 -4.57
N VAL A 12 -17.02 -53.78 -3.68
CA VAL A 12 -17.71 -52.50 -3.58
C VAL A 12 -17.21 -51.61 -4.73
N CYS A 13 -17.98 -51.51 -5.80
CA CYS A 13 -17.80 -50.47 -6.81
C CYS A 13 -18.32 -49.14 -6.24
N LEU A 14 -17.38 -48.23 -5.96
CA LEU A 14 -17.66 -46.80 -5.81
C LEU A 14 -18.13 -46.25 -7.17
N THR A 15 -19.45 -46.08 -7.33
CA THR A 15 -20.03 -45.36 -8.47
C THR A 15 -19.80 -43.86 -8.28
N VAL A 16 -18.92 -43.28 -9.11
CA VAL A 16 -18.83 -41.85 -9.33
C VAL A 16 -20.15 -41.38 -9.93
N ALA A 17 -20.93 -40.61 -9.18
CA ALA A 17 -22.14 -39.98 -9.70
C ALA A 17 -21.74 -38.82 -10.61
N SER A 18 -21.65 -39.07 -11.93
CA SER A 18 -21.67 -38.00 -12.91
C SER A 18 -23.05 -37.34 -12.89
N GLN A 19 -23.14 -36.08 -12.47
CA GLN A 19 -24.32 -35.26 -12.75
C GLN A 19 -24.39 -35.03 -14.26
N ALA A 20 -25.08 -35.93 -14.96
CA ALA A 20 -25.54 -35.65 -16.31
C ALA A 20 -26.59 -34.53 -16.19
N ALA A 21 -26.28 -33.37 -16.76
CA ALA A 21 -27.27 -32.30 -16.93
C ALA A 21 -28.45 -32.88 -17.70
N VAL A 22 -29.59 -33.04 -17.02
CA VAL A 22 -30.84 -33.45 -17.65
C VAL A 22 -31.24 -32.28 -18.54
N ALA A 23 -31.01 -32.40 -19.85
CA ALA A 23 -31.49 -31.43 -20.83
C ALA A 23 -33.02 -31.36 -20.72
N LEU A 24 -33.53 -30.30 -20.09
CA LEU A 24 -34.95 -30.03 -20.00
C LEU A 24 -35.50 -29.95 -21.42
N ARG A 25 -36.45 -30.83 -21.76
CA ARG A 25 -37.17 -30.73 -23.04
C ARG A 25 -37.85 -29.36 -23.08
N PRO A 26 -37.70 -28.58 -24.18
CA PRO A 26 -38.33 -27.28 -24.26
C PRO A 26 -39.85 -27.44 -24.15
N LEU A 27 -40.46 -26.73 -23.20
CA LEU A 27 -41.92 -26.73 -22.97
C LEU A 27 -42.70 -26.29 -24.22
N TYR A 28 -42.07 -25.47 -25.08
CA TYR A 28 -42.67 -24.91 -26.29
C TYR A 28 -41.77 -25.18 -27.49
N PRO A 29 -41.75 -26.41 -28.05
CA PRO A 29 -40.85 -26.78 -29.16
C PRO A 29 -41.11 -26.01 -30.45
N GLN A 30 -42.26 -25.34 -30.56
CA GLN A 30 -42.61 -24.48 -31.70
C GLN A 30 -41.98 -23.08 -31.60
N LEU A 31 -41.57 -22.64 -30.40
CA LEU A 31 -40.86 -21.39 -30.20
C LEU A 31 -39.35 -21.69 -30.26
N LYS A 32 -38.76 -21.49 -31.44
CA LYS A 32 -37.34 -21.79 -31.68
C LYS A 32 -36.44 -20.81 -30.93
N SER A 33 -35.33 -21.30 -30.39
CA SER A 33 -34.28 -20.46 -29.83
C SER A 33 -33.66 -19.58 -30.92
N GLU A 34 -33.55 -18.28 -30.66
CA GLU A 34 -32.82 -17.31 -31.49
C GLU A 34 -31.31 -17.34 -31.19
N THR A 35 -30.90 -17.92 -30.06
CA THR A 35 -29.49 -18.16 -29.74
C THR A 35 -28.93 -19.27 -30.64
N PRO A 36 -27.88 -19.01 -31.45
CA PRO A 36 -27.27 -20.03 -32.28
C PRO A 36 -26.59 -21.09 -31.41
N THR A 37 -26.53 -22.33 -31.91
CA THR A 37 -25.84 -23.44 -31.23
C THR A 37 -24.33 -23.20 -31.11
N GLN A 38 -23.74 -22.46 -32.04
CA GLN A 38 -22.37 -21.98 -31.98
C GLN A 38 -22.30 -20.56 -32.56
N PHE A 39 -21.84 -19.62 -31.76
CA PHE A 39 -21.52 -18.27 -32.23
C PHE A 39 -20.00 -18.13 -32.39
N LYS A 40 -19.57 -17.54 -33.50
CA LYS A 40 -18.16 -17.19 -33.73
C LYS A 40 -18.09 -15.68 -33.98
N PRO A 41 -17.62 -14.87 -33.01
CA PRO A 41 -17.51 -13.43 -33.20
C PRO A 41 -16.44 -13.11 -34.27
N SER A 42 -16.68 -12.07 -35.09
CA SER A 42 -15.61 -11.49 -35.91
C SER A 42 -14.63 -10.74 -34.98
N ARG A 43 -13.33 -10.88 -35.26
CA ARG A 43 -12.26 -10.14 -34.58
C ARG A 43 -11.44 -9.29 -35.55
N ASP A 44 -11.99 -8.95 -36.72
CA ASP A 44 -11.25 -8.26 -37.77
C ASP A 44 -10.77 -6.86 -37.34
N ALA A 45 -11.56 -6.18 -36.50
CA ALA A 45 -11.23 -4.87 -35.95
C ALA A 45 -10.14 -4.91 -34.86
N PHE A 46 -9.79 -6.10 -34.33
CA PHE A 46 -8.83 -6.20 -33.23
C PHE A 46 -7.39 -5.98 -33.72
N ASN A 47 -6.66 -5.10 -33.02
CA ASN A 47 -5.22 -4.93 -33.19
C ASN A 47 -4.39 -5.79 -32.21
N TYR A 48 -5.04 -6.73 -31.53
CA TYR A 48 -4.44 -7.68 -30.60
C TYR A 48 -5.20 -9.01 -30.59
N THR A 49 -4.67 -10.00 -29.90
CA THR A 49 -5.37 -11.25 -29.59
C THR A 49 -5.34 -11.49 -28.10
N ILE A 50 -6.44 -12.00 -27.55
CA ILE A 50 -6.53 -12.46 -26.16
C ILE A 50 -6.48 -13.98 -26.16
N ARG A 51 -5.62 -14.56 -25.32
CA ARG A 51 -5.70 -15.96 -24.90
C ARG A 51 -6.09 -16.01 -23.44
N ASP A 52 -7.13 -16.77 -23.16
CA ASP A 52 -7.59 -17.09 -21.82
C ASP A 52 -7.22 -18.56 -21.56
N VAL A 53 -6.34 -18.79 -20.59
CA VAL A 53 -5.75 -20.11 -20.33
C VAL A 53 -5.69 -20.41 -18.83
N MET A 54 -5.76 -21.69 -18.51
CA MET A 54 -5.56 -22.22 -17.17
C MET A 54 -4.14 -22.82 -17.09
N ILE A 55 -3.20 -22.12 -16.46
CA ILE A 55 -1.79 -22.56 -16.35
C ILE A 55 -1.66 -23.52 -15.16
N PRO A 56 -1.24 -24.78 -15.36
CA PRO A 56 -1.03 -25.72 -14.26
C PRO A 56 0.24 -25.39 -13.47
N MET A 57 0.11 -25.29 -12.15
CA MET A 57 1.21 -25.18 -11.19
C MET A 57 1.77 -26.58 -10.87
N ARG A 58 2.90 -26.63 -10.16
CA ARG A 58 3.59 -27.89 -9.77
C ARG A 58 2.76 -28.85 -8.92
N ASP A 59 1.74 -28.34 -8.23
CA ASP A 59 0.81 -29.13 -7.42
C ASP A 59 -0.49 -29.50 -8.17
N GLY A 60 -0.60 -29.14 -9.45
CA GLY A 60 -1.72 -29.46 -10.32
C GLY A 60 -2.89 -28.46 -10.26
N VAL A 61 -2.88 -27.51 -9.32
CA VAL A 61 -3.81 -26.38 -9.33
C VAL A 61 -3.56 -25.53 -10.56
N ARG A 62 -4.62 -25.06 -11.21
CA ARG A 62 -4.50 -24.23 -12.40
C ARG A 62 -4.89 -22.79 -12.12
N LEU A 63 -4.04 -21.87 -12.57
CA LEU A 63 -4.26 -20.44 -12.41
C LEU A 63 -4.81 -19.83 -13.71
N HIS A 64 -5.92 -19.11 -13.60
CA HIS A 64 -6.52 -18.39 -14.71
C HIS A 64 -5.63 -17.23 -15.12
N THR A 65 -5.25 -17.21 -16.39
CA THR A 65 -4.28 -16.28 -16.96
C THR A 65 -4.80 -15.72 -18.27
N VAL A 66 -4.83 -14.40 -18.36
CA VAL A 66 -5.22 -13.67 -19.56
C VAL A 66 -3.99 -13.07 -20.23
N ILE A 67 -3.79 -13.41 -21.50
CA ILE A 67 -2.59 -13.06 -22.28
C ILE A 67 -3.03 -12.19 -23.47
N VAL A 68 -2.66 -10.93 -23.45
CA VAL A 68 -2.94 -9.94 -24.48
C VAL A 68 -1.70 -9.76 -25.37
N ILE A 69 -1.80 -10.23 -26.61
CA ILE A 69 -0.70 -10.28 -27.57
C ILE A 69 -0.96 -9.26 -28.68
N PRO A 70 -0.13 -8.24 -28.87
CA PRO A 70 -0.24 -7.31 -29.99
C PRO A 70 -0.23 -8.05 -31.34
N LYS A 71 -1.07 -7.63 -32.28
CA LYS A 71 -1.11 -8.25 -33.62
C LYS A 71 0.22 -8.02 -34.33
N GLY A 72 0.81 -9.10 -34.83
CA GLY A 72 2.13 -9.07 -35.48
C GLY A 72 3.32 -9.10 -34.51
N ALA A 73 3.10 -9.28 -33.20
CA ALA A 73 4.18 -9.47 -32.23
C ALA A 73 5.09 -10.65 -32.63
N LYS A 74 6.39 -10.39 -32.60
CA LYS A 74 7.47 -11.36 -32.83
C LYS A 74 8.64 -10.99 -31.92
N ASP A 75 9.25 -11.98 -31.29
CA ASP A 75 10.35 -11.80 -30.33
C ASP A 75 10.01 -10.74 -29.26
N ALA A 76 8.73 -10.70 -28.84
CA ALA A 76 8.21 -9.68 -27.95
C ALA A 76 8.45 -10.04 -26.48
N PRO A 77 8.96 -9.12 -25.65
CA PRO A 77 9.05 -9.34 -24.21
C PRO A 77 7.68 -9.46 -23.54
N ILE A 78 7.64 -10.15 -22.40
CA ILE A 78 6.43 -10.35 -21.60
C ILE A 78 6.47 -9.44 -20.37
N LEU A 79 5.35 -8.76 -20.08
CA LEU A 79 5.10 -8.07 -18.82
C LEU A 79 3.98 -8.80 -18.05
N LEU A 80 4.35 -9.38 -16.93
CA LEU A 80 3.48 -10.15 -16.04
C LEU A 80 3.01 -9.28 -14.86
N THR A 81 1.72 -9.35 -14.56
CA THR A 81 1.13 -9.02 -13.25
C THR A 81 0.43 -10.27 -12.74
N ARG A 82 0.55 -10.53 -11.44
CA ARG A 82 -0.29 -11.48 -10.72
C ARG A 82 -1.15 -10.68 -9.75
N THR A 83 -2.43 -10.98 -9.68
CA THR A 83 -3.40 -10.12 -8.99
C THR A 83 -4.49 -10.89 -8.27
N PRO A 84 -4.98 -10.40 -7.12
CA PRO A 84 -6.22 -10.85 -6.52
C PRO A 84 -7.43 -10.01 -6.95
N TYR A 85 -7.35 -9.26 -8.07
CA TYR A 85 -8.33 -8.24 -8.50
C TYR A 85 -8.94 -8.48 -9.89
N ASN A 86 -9.22 -9.74 -10.25
CA ASN A 86 -9.89 -10.14 -11.50
C ASN A 86 -9.08 -9.83 -12.77
N ALA A 87 -8.22 -10.76 -13.15
CA ALA A 87 -7.40 -10.67 -14.36
C ALA A 87 -8.21 -10.44 -15.65
N SER A 88 -9.43 -10.98 -15.77
CA SER A 88 -10.30 -10.69 -16.92
C SER A 88 -10.74 -9.23 -16.92
N GLY A 89 -11.20 -8.73 -15.77
CA GLY A 89 -11.66 -7.35 -15.61
C GLY A 89 -10.59 -6.32 -15.98
N MET A 90 -9.33 -6.62 -15.65
CA MET A 90 -8.17 -5.76 -15.93
C MET A 90 -7.76 -5.68 -17.41
N VAL A 91 -8.39 -6.46 -18.30
CA VAL A 91 -8.15 -6.40 -19.76
C VAL A 91 -9.43 -6.21 -20.58
N THR A 92 -10.58 -6.06 -19.92
CA THR A 92 -11.88 -5.82 -20.54
C THR A 92 -12.49 -4.52 -20.04
N HIS A 93 -11.67 -3.50 -19.79
CA HIS A 93 -12.14 -2.23 -19.28
C HIS A 93 -13.15 -1.59 -20.25
N MET A 94 -14.28 -1.17 -19.69
CA MET A 94 -15.27 -0.35 -20.40
C MET A 94 -14.92 1.11 -20.18
N VAL A 95 -14.46 1.80 -21.22
CA VAL A 95 -14.29 3.25 -21.18
C VAL A 95 -15.63 3.86 -21.59
N ASP A 96 -16.25 4.63 -20.69
CA ASP A 96 -17.58 5.22 -20.87
C ASP A 96 -18.67 4.21 -21.28
N GLY A 97 -18.58 2.97 -20.76
CA GLY A 97 -19.53 1.90 -21.06
C GLY A 97 -19.31 1.18 -22.40
N HIS A 98 -18.16 1.40 -23.06
CA HIS A 98 -17.84 0.78 -24.35
C HIS A 98 -16.61 -0.15 -24.27
N GLU A 99 -16.76 -1.38 -24.74
CA GLU A 99 -15.65 -2.30 -25.01
C GLU A 99 -14.90 -1.88 -26.28
N SER A 100 -13.58 -2.11 -26.33
CA SER A 100 -12.74 -1.70 -27.45
C SER A 100 -11.96 -2.85 -28.09
N ALA A 101 -12.01 -2.90 -29.43
CA ALA A 101 -11.14 -3.75 -30.24
C ALA A 101 -9.70 -3.20 -30.34
N HIS A 102 -9.41 -2.05 -29.74
CA HIS A 102 -8.07 -1.48 -29.65
C HIS A 102 -7.43 -1.79 -28.29
N MET A 103 -6.22 -2.34 -28.31
CA MET A 103 -5.51 -2.80 -27.12
C MET A 103 -5.32 -1.71 -26.06
N GLY A 104 -5.12 -0.45 -26.47
CA GLY A 104 -4.88 0.62 -25.50
C GLY A 104 -6.07 0.95 -24.61
N PRO A 105 -7.23 1.30 -25.19
CA PRO A 105 -8.44 1.46 -24.40
C PRO A 105 -8.82 0.20 -23.60
N ALA A 106 -8.58 -1.01 -24.15
CA ALA A 106 -8.87 -2.27 -23.44
C ALA A 106 -8.01 -2.48 -22.18
N LEU A 107 -6.81 -1.89 -22.13
CA LEU A 107 -5.90 -1.94 -20.99
C LEU A 107 -5.97 -0.68 -20.11
N GLN A 108 -6.88 0.28 -20.37
CA GLN A 108 -6.98 1.46 -19.50
C GLN A 108 -7.54 1.08 -18.14
N GLY A 109 -6.75 1.27 -17.09
CA GLY A 109 -7.18 1.05 -15.71
C GLY A 109 -6.00 0.83 -14.78
N TYR A 110 -6.34 0.42 -13.56
CA TYR A 110 -5.38 0.09 -12.51
C TYR A 110 -4.37 -0.98 -12.99
N ASP A 111 -3.13 -0.84 -12.52
CA ASP A 111 -1.98 -1.70 -12.80
C ASP A 111 -1.55 -1.86 -14.28
N ASN A 112 -2.09 -1.02 -15.18
CA ASN A 112 -1.72 -1.01 -16.58
C ASN A 112 -1.06 0.31 -16.97
N ALA A 113 0.27 0.33 -17.03
CA ALA A 113 1.04 1.42 -17.65
C ALA A 113 0.87 1.40 -19.18
N VAL A 114 -0.31 1.80 -19.66
CA VAL A 114 -0.81 1.59 -21.04
C VAL A 114 0.17 2.06 -22.11
N ASP A 115 0.71 3.28 -21.98
CA ASP A 115 1.67 3.84 -22.92
C ASP A 115 2.96 3.02 -22.97
N THR A 116 3.49 2.63 -21.81
CA THR A 116 4.68 1.79 -21.70
C THR A 116 4.47 0.41 -22.34
N ILE A 117 3.30 -0.20 -22.14
CA ILE A 117 2.96 -1.52 -22.66
C ILE A 117 2.83 -1.48 -24.20
N ILE A 118 2.07 -0.54 -24.74
CA ILE A 118 1.78 -0.46 -26.18
C ILE A 118 2.98 0.02 -26.96
N ASP A 119 3.56 1.17 -26.58
CA ASP A 119 4.69 1.76 -27.31
C ASP A 119 5.92 0.85 -27.21
N GLY A 120 5.99 0.09 -26.11
CA GLY A 120 6.99 -0.93 -25.89
C GLY A 120 6.80 -2.20 -26.73
N GLY A 121 5.60 -2.46 -27.25
CA GLY A 121 5.27 -3.68 -27.99
C GLY A 121 5.31 -4.95 -27.12
N TYR A 122 4.95 -4.83 -25.84
CA TYR A 122 4.99 -5.94 -24.88
C TYR A 122 3.79 -6.89 -25.06
N ILE A 123 4.02 -8.18 -24.80
CA ILE A 123 2.94 -9.12 -24.49
C ILE A 123 2.54 -8.87 -23.04
N ARG A 124 1.28 -8.48 -22.80
CA ARG A 124 0.76 -8.25 -21.45
C ARG A 124 0.10 -9.53 -20.93
N VAL A 125 0.51 -9.96 -19.74
CA VAL A 125 -0.04 -11.13 -19.05
C VAL A 125 -0.56 -10.69 -17.69
N ILE A 126 -1.81 -11.01 -17.40
CA ILE A 126 -2.44 -10.80 -16.09
C ILE A 126 -2.96 -12.15 -15.61
N GLN A 127 -2.62 -12.53 -14.39
CA GLN A 127 -2.98 -13.82 -13.82
C GLN A 127 -3.70 -13.62 -12.49
N ASP A 128 -4.85 -14.27 -12.32
CA ASP A 128 -5.49 -14.38 -11.00
C ASP A 128 -4.61 -15.23 -10.10
N ILE A 129 -4.24 -14.72 -8.92
CA ILE A 129 -3.51 -15.52 -7.94
C ILE A 129 -4.36 -16.70 -7.45
N ARG A 130 -3.70 -17.64 -6.78
CA ARG A 130 -4.33 -18.88 -6.32
C ARG A 130 -5.58 -18.60 -5.47
N GLY A 131 -6.64 -19.32 -5.81
CA GLY A 131 -7.92 -19.28 -5.10
C GLY A 131 -8.78 -18.04 -5.34
N LYS A 132 -8.37 -17.10 -6.19
CA LYS A 132 -9.12 -15.91 -6.56
C LYS A 132 -9.72 -16.01 -7.97
N TYR A 133 -10.94 -15.50 -8.13
CA TYR A 133 -11.65 -15.42 -9.41
C TYR A 133 -11.60 -16.71 -10.24
N GLY A 134 -10.96 -16.68 -11.42
CA GLY A 134 -10.90 -17.84 -12.31
C GLY A 134 -9.92 -18.92 -11.86
N SER A 135 -9.02 -18.61 -10.93
CA SER A 135 -7.99 -19.54 -10.44
C SER A 135 -8.53 -20.56 -9.46
N GLU A 136 -8.03 -21.79 -9.61
CA GLU A 136 -8.29 -22.89 -8.69
C GLU A 136 -7.47 -22.72 -7.39
N GLY A 137 -7.68 -23.64 -6.44
CA GLY A 137 -6.97 -23.68 -5.16
C GLY A 137 -7.61 -22.80 -4.08
N ASP A 138 -6.88 -22.68 -2.98
CA ASP A 138 -7.30 -21.95 -1.78
C ASP A 138 -6.61 -20.58 -1.71
N TYR A 139 -7.39 -19.55 -1.43
CA TYR A 139 -6.89 -18.20 -1.24
C TYR A 139 -6.41 -18.02 0.20
N VAL A 140 -5.25 -17.39 0.36
CA VAL A 140 -4.70 -16.96 1.65
C VAL A 140 -4.22 -15.52 1.45
N MET A 141 -4.79 -14.58 2.22
CA MET A 141 -4.36 -13.18 2.20
C MET A 141 -2.84 -13.06 2.44
N ASN A 142 -2.15 -12.32 1.56
CA ASN A 142 -0.69 -12.17 1.53
C ASN A 142 0.03 -13.49 1.80
N ARG A 143 -0.32 -14.54 1.04
CA ARG A 143 0.06 -15.93 1.31
C ARG A 143 1.54 -16.03 1.73
N PRO A 144 1.83 -16.43 2.98
CA PRO A 144 3.20 -16.50 3.46
C PRO A 144 4.06 -17.44 2.61
N LEU A 145 5.33 -17.09 2.44
CA LEU A 145 6.32 -17.97 1.86
C LEU A 145 6.38 -19.29 2.63
N ARG A 146 6.78 -20.35 1.93
CA ARG A 146 7.00 -21.67 2.51
C ARG A 146 7.95 -21.57 3.71
N GLY A 147 7.50 -22.06 4.85
CA GLY A 147 8.17 -21.84 6.13
C GLY A 147 7.23 -22.07 7.31
N PRO A 148 7.49 -21.45 8.47
CA PRO A 148 6.73 -21.75 9.69
C PRO A 148 5.25 -21.32 9.64
N LEU A 149 4.87 -20.44 8.70
CA LEU A 149 3.48 -20.02 8.47
C LEU A 149 2.81 -20.70 7.26
N ASN A 150 3.57 -21.46 6.46
CA ASN A 150 3.08 -22.19 5.28
C ASN A 150 3.90 -23.46 5.09
N ASP A 151 3.35 -24.60 5.52
CA ASP A 151 4.00 -25.92 5.44
C ASP A 151 3.80 -26.62 4.09
N THR A 152 3.06 -26.01 3.16
CA THR A 152 2.75 -26.57 1.85
C THR A 152 3.96 -26.47 0.90
N PRO A 153 3.99 -27.20 -0.23
CA PRO A 153 5.07 -27.09 -1.20
C PRO A 153 4.95 -25.87 -2.13
N VAL A 154 3.92 -25.03 -1.95
CA VAL A 154 3.58 -23.91 -2.83
C VAL A 154 3.33 -22.61 -2.06
N ASP A 155 3.75 -21.51 -2.66
CA ASP A 155 3.54 -20.11 -2.27
C ASP A 155 3.54 -19.24 -3.53
N GLU A 156 3.40 -17.91 -3.37
CA GLU A 156 3.38 -16.99 -4.52
C GLU A 156 4.69 -16.97 -5.31
N SER A 157 5.84 -17.23 -4.67
CA SER A 157 7.13 -17.37 -5.34
C SER A 157 7.11 -18.56 -6.30
N THR A 158 6.64 -19.72 -5.84
CA THR A 158 6.56 -20.93 -6.68
C THR A 158 5.50 -20.83 -7.78
N ASP A 159 4.35 -20.22 -7.49
CA ASP A 159 3.29 -20.02 -8.48
C ASP A 159 3.76 -19.04 -9.57
N THR A 160 4.53 -18.01 -9.19
CA THR A 160 5.20 -17.12 -10.15
C THR A 160 6.23 -17.86 -10.99
N TRP A 161 7.05 -18.73 -10.37
CA TRP A 161 8.06 -19.52 -11.08
C TRP A 161 7.41 -20.40 -12.16
N ASP A 162 6.37 -21.15 -11.80
CA ASP A 162 5.68 -22.09 -12.69
C ASP A 162 4.96 -21.35 -13.82
N THR A 163 4.41 -20.17 -13.52
CA THR A 163 3.82 -19.27 -14.51
C THR A 163 4.85 -18.82 -15.53
N ILE A 164 6.00 -18.30 -15.09
CA ILE A 164 7.06 -17.83 -16.00
C ILE A 164 7.58 -19.00 -16.86
N ASP A 165 7.83 -20.16 -16.27
CA ASP A 165 8.29 -21.36 -16.98
C ASP A 165 7.29 -21.79 -18.07
N TRP A 166 6.00 -21.75 -17.78
CA TRP A 166 4.96 -22.06 -18.75
C TRP A 166 4.94 -21.03 -19.89
N LEU A 167 4.96 -19.73 -19.56
CA LEU A 167 4.87 -18.64 -20.54
C LEU A 167 5.99 -18.72 -21.58
N VAL A 168 7.24 -18.89 -21.15
CA VAL A 168 8.39 -18.94 -22.06
C VAL A 168 8.43 -20.18 -22.95
N LYS A 169 7.68 -21.23 -22.60
CA LYS A 169 7.53 -22.47 -23.39
C LYS A 169 6.34 -22.44 -24.36
N HIS A 170 5.31 -21.63 -24.09
CA HIS A 170 4.02 -21.69 -24.81
C HIS A 170 3.66 -20.40 -25.58
N LEU A 171 4.49 -19.36 -25.51
CA LEU A 171 4.32 -18.12 -26.27
C LEU A 171 5.39 -17.98 -27.36
N PRO A 172 5.20 -18.57 -28.56
CA PRO A 172 6.17 -18.48 -29.65
C PRO A 172 6.37 -17.06 -30.21
N GLN A 173 5.46 -16.13 -29.91
CA GLN A 173 5.61 -14.71 -30.24
C GLN A 173 6.61 -13.99 -29.32
N SER A 174 7.04 -14.62 -28.22
CA SER A 174 7.91 -14.02 -27.23
C SER A 174 9.40 -14.31 -27.47
N ASN A 175 10.26 -13.41 -27.01
CA ASN A 175 11.70 -13.65 -26.89
C ASN A 175 12.10 -14.42 -25.60
N GLY A 176 11.14 -14.84 -24.78
CA GLY A 176 11.37 -15.60 -23.56
C GLY A 176 11.93 -14.79 -22.38
N LYS A 177 11.90 -13.45 -22.45
CA LYS A 177 12.24 -12.57 -21.32
C LYS A 177 10.97 -12.05 -20.65
N VAL A 178 10.90 -12.18 -19.33
CA VAL A 178 9.75 -11.75 -18.53
C VAL A 178 10.18 -10.66 -17.55
N GLY A 179 9.42 -9.57 -17.52
CA GLY A 179 9.41 -8.62 -16.41
C GLY A 179 8.14 -8.80 -15.59
N ILE A 180 8.24 -8.62 -14.28
CA ILE A 180 7.08 -8.59 -13.39
C ILE A 180 6.94 -7.20 -12.79
N LEU A 181 5.72 -6.68 -12.73
CA LEU A 181 5.41 -5.39 -12.14
C LEU A 181 4.03 -5.43 -11.50
N GLY A 182 3.77 -4.52 -10.57
CA GLY A 182 2.43 -4.24 -10.10
C GLY A 182 2.37 -3.26 -8.93
N ILE A 183 1.16 -2.83 -8.59
CA ILE A 183 0.83 -1.84 -7.54
C ILE A 183 0.13 -2.52 -6.34
N SER A 184 0.43 -2.12 -5.10
CA SER A 184 -0.19 -2.67 -3.87
C SER A 184 0.06 -4.17 -3.71
N TYR A 185 -0.99 -5.00 -3.59
CA TYR A 185 -0.92 -6.45 -3.66
C TYR A 185 -0.28 -6.92 -4.97
N ASP A 186 -0.62 -6.30 -6.11
CA ASP A 186 0.03 -6.62 -7.39
C ASP A 186 1.52 -6.24 -7.34
N GLY A 187 1.93 -5.32 -6.44
CA GLY A 187 3.31 -4.96 -6.12
C GLY A 187 4.00 -5.88 -5.11
N PHE A 188 3.25 -6.51 -4.21
CA PHE A 188 3.73 -7.60 -3.35
C PHE A 188 4.20 -8.81 -4.18
N GLU A 189 3.51 -9.12 -5.28
CA GLU A 189 3.85 -10.24 -6.16
C GLU A 189 5.26 -10.16 -6.81
N PRO A 190 5.69 -9.00 -7.37
CA PRO A 190 7.07 -8.73 -7.76
C PRO A 190 8.10 -8.96 -6.67
N LEU A 191 7.78 -8.72 -5.39
CA LEU A 191 8.68 -8.99 -4.26
C LEU A 191 8.77 -10.49 -3.98
N MET A 192 7.64 -11.19 -3.98
CA MET A 192 7.59 -12.65 -3.82
C MET A 192 8.37 -13.36 -4.92
N ALA A 193 8.28 -12.87 -6.15
CA ALA A 193 9.00 -13.40 -7.30
C ALA A 193 10.54 -13.33 -7.17
N LEU A 194 11.07 -12.46 -6.29
CA LEU A 194 12.51 -12.34 -6.03
C LEU A 194 13.04 -13.43 -5.10
N VAL A 195 12.16 -14.15 -4.40
CA VAL A 195 12.52 -15.35 -3.66
C VAL A 195 12.60 -16.49 -4.67
N HIS A 196 13.78 -17.09 -4.84
CA HIS A 196 14.02 -18.16 -5.84
C HIS A 196 13.50 -17.87 -7.26
N PRO A 197 13.93 -16.77 -7.92
CA PRO A 197 13.37 -16.33 -9.20
C PRO A 197 13.64 -17.33 -10.33
N HIS A 198 12.68 -17.45 -11.25
CA HIS A 198 12.87 -18.20 -12.50
C HIS A 198 13.95 -17.52 -13.38
N PRO A 199 14.85 -18.26 -14.07
CA PRO A 199 15.94 -17.66 -14.87
C PRO A 199 15.47 -16.70 -15.98
N ALA A 200 14.24 -16.83 -16.45
CA ALA A 200 13.64 -15.94 -17.44
C ALA A 200 13.10 -14.62 -16.87
N LEU A 201 13.01 -14.48 -15.54
CA LEU A 201 12.70 -13.21 -14.89
C LEU A 201 13.91 -12.28 -14.99
N LYS A 202 13.78 -11.19 -15.73
CA LYS A 202 14.88 -10.26 -16.02
C LYS A 202 14.80 -8.94 -15.27
N VAL A 203 13.63 -8.59 -14.76
CA VAL A 203 13.40 -7.35 -14.02
C VAL A 203 12.15 -7.48 -13.14
N SER A 204 12.20 -6.88 -11.96
CA SER A 204 11.08 -6.75 -11.03
C SER A 204 10.80 -5.27 -10.77
N VAL A 205 9.54 -4.84 -10.86
CA VAL A 205 9.11 -3.45 -10.57
C VAL A 205 7.96 -3.46 -9.56
N PRO A 206 8.26 -3.61 -8.26
CA PRO A 206 7.27 -3.44 -7.20
C PRO A 206 6.93 -1.95 -7.05
N MET A 207 5.67 -1.58 -7.27
CA MET A 207 5.16 -0.22 -7.11
C MET A 207 4.23 -0.19 -5.90
N ASN A 208 4.44 0.76 -4.97
CA ASN A 208 3.71 0.84 -3.71
C ASN A 208 3.40 -0.53 -3.08
N PRO A 209 4.40 -1.42 -2.89
CA PRO A 209 4.11 -2.83 -2.60
C PRO A 209 3.78 -3.04 -1.13
N MET A 210 2.86 -3.96 -0.85
CA MET A 210 2.63 -4.44 0.52
C MET A 210 3.86 -5.21 1.01
N VAL A 211 4.49 -4.77 2.11
CA VAL A 211 5.74 -5.35 2.61
C VAL A 211 5.63 -5.78 4.06
N ASP A 212 5.15 -4.89 4.92
CA ASP A 212 4.91 -5.14 6.33
C ASP A 212 3.63 -4.43 6.77
N GLY A 213 2.52 -5.13 6.59
CA GLY A 213 1.18 -4.66 6.95
C GLY A 213 0.98 -4.37 8.42
N TRP A 214 1.93 -4.67 9.32
CA TRP A 214 1.82 -4.28 10.74
C TRP A 214 2.63 -3.03 11.07
N MET A 215 3.80 -2.86 10.45
CA MET A 215 4.68 -1.74 10.75
C MET A 215 4.14 -0.41 10.20
N GLY A 216 3.62 -0.40 8.97
CA GLY A 216 3.12 0.83 8.36
C GLY A 216 2.56 0.72 6.95
N ASP A 217 2.17 -0.48 6.51
CA ASP A 217 1.35 -0.65 5.30
C ASP A 217 -0.14 -0.85 5.71
N ASP A 218 -0.89 -1.75 5.06
CA ASP A 218 -2.36 -1.74 5.11
C ASP A 218 -3.03 -1.97 6.46
N TRP A 219 -2.56 -2.87 7.31
CA TRP A 219 -3.37 -3.36 8.44
C TRP A 219 -3.17 -2.50 9.69
N PHE A 220 -1.92 -2.11 9.96
CA PHE A 220 -1.56 -1.29 11.09
C PHE A 220 -0.44 -0.31 10.74
N HIS A 221 -0.41 0.81 11.45
CA HIS A 221 0.76 1.68 11.54
C HIS A 221 1.26 1.72 12.98
N HIS A 222 2.48 1.23 13.21
CA HIS A 222 3.07 1.09 14.55
C HIS A 222 2.10 0.48 15.57
N GLY A 223 1.31 -0.52 15.12
CA GLY A 223 0.31 -1.22 15.90
C GLY A 223 -1.07 -0.54 16.06
N ALA A 224 -1.29 0.63 15.46
CA ALA A 224 -2.60 1.26 15.34
C ALA A 224 -3.39 0.64 14.17
N PHE A 225 -4.56 0.04 14.42
CA PHE A 225 -5.29 -0.73 13.41
C PHE A 225 -6.06 0.19 12.45
N ARG A 226 -5.89 -0.01 11.15
CA ARG A 226 -6.57 0.71 10.08
C ARG A 226 -7.96 0.11 9.84
N GLN A 227 -8.92 0.46 10.68
CA GLN A 227 -10.26 -0.13 10.66
C GLN A 227 -11.06 0.15 9.38
N GLN A 228 -10.70 1.18 8.60
CA GLN A 228 -11.30 1.39 7.28
C GLN A 228 -10.90 0.35 6.22
N ASN A 229 -9.97 -0.57 6.55
CA ASN A 229 -9.63 -1.73 5.72
C ASN A 229 -10.45 -2.98 6.04
N MET A 230 -11.37 -2.93 7.02
CA MET A 230 -12.32 -4.03 7.28
C MET A 230 -13.19 -4.41 6.05
N PRO A 231 -13.72 -3.46 5.26
CA PRO A 231 -14.40 -3.75 4.00
C PRO A 231 -13.51 -4.56 3.04
N TYR A 232 -12.23 -4.18 2.87
CA TYR A 232 -11.30 -4.91 2.00
C TYR A 232 -11.15 -6.38 2.42
N ILE A 233 -10.92 -6.63 3.72
CA ILE A 233 -10.83 -8.00 4.26
C ILE A 233 -12.12 -8.77 3.99
N TYR A 234 -13.27 -8.14 4.23
CA TYR A 234 -14.58 -8.75 4.01
C TYR A 234 -14.77 -9.15 2.54
N GLU A 235 -14.59 -8.22 1.61
CA GLU A 235 -14.88 -8.43 0.20
C GLU A 235 -13.88 -9.40 -0.45
N GLN A 236 -12.60 -9.34 -0.09
CA GLN A 236 -11.56 -10.21 -0.64
C GLN A 236 -11.67 -11.67 -0.17
N GLU A 237 -12.11 -11.93 1.08
CA GLU A 237 -12.14 -13.28 1.65
C GLU A 237 -13.52 -13.94 1.63
N ALA A 238 -14.62 -13.17 1.70
CA ALA A 238 -15.95 -13.76 1.86
C ALA A 238 -16.36 -14.65 0.67
N THR A 239 -15.89 -14.32 -0.53
CA THR A 239 -16.13 -15.10 -1.75
C THR A 239 -14.92 -15.05 -2.68
N ARG A 240 -14.70 -16.12 -3.44
CA ARG A 240 -13.62 -16.22 -4.43
C ARG A 240 -13.61 -15.04 -5.43
N ASP A 241 -14.78 -14.59 -5.84
CA ASP A 241 -15.03 -13.61 -6.89
C ASP A 241 -15.50 -12.23 -6.38
N ASN A 242 -15.39 -11.97 -5.07
CA ASN A 242 -15.80 -10.71 -4.43
C ASN A 242 -17.27 -10.32 -4.65
N THR A 243 -18.16 -11.30 -4.77
CA THR A 243 -19.60 -11.04 -4.92
C THR A 243 -20.29 -10.62 -3.63
N GLN A 244 -19.62 -10.76 -2.48
CA GLN A 244 -20.08 -10.21 -1.20
C GLN A 244 -19.51 -8.81 -0.99
N HIS A 245 -20.40 -7.84 -0.76
CA HIS A 245 -20.05 -6.44 -0.60
C HIS A 245 -20.29 -5.94 0.82
N TRP A 246 -19.52 -4.93 1.23
CA TRP A 246 -19.68 -4.24 2.49
C TRP A 246 -20.82 -3.22 2.44
N TRP A 247 -21.98 -3.60 2.98
CA TRP A 247 -23.15 -2.72 3.02
C TRP A 247 -23.16 -1.86 4.29
N SER A 248 -23.34 -0.55 4.13
CA SER A 248 -23.46 0.41 5.24
C SER A 248 -24.79 1.16 5.17
N ALA A 249 -25.42 1.34 6.34
CA ALA A 249 -26.59 2.22 6.52
C ALA A 249 -26.19 3.67 6.83
N PHE A 250 -24.89 3.98 6.85
CA PHE A 250 -24.35 5.29 7.23
C PHE A 250 -23.65 5.93 6.04
N HIS A 251 -23.90 7.22 5.83
CA HIS A 251 -23.20 8.01 4.82
C HIS A 251 -21.83 8.52 5.31
N ASP A 252 -21.70 8.76 6.62
CA ASP A 252 -20.47 9.21 7.25
C ASP A 252 -19.84 8.06 8.02
N ASP A 253 -18.69 7.58 7.56
CA ASP A 253 -17.95 6.51 8.20
C ASP A 253 -17.62 6.85 9.66
N TYR A 254 -17.40 8.13 9.98
CA TYR A 254 -17.21 8.54 11.36
C TYR A 254 -18.38 8.06 12.25
N ASN A 255 -19.62 8.19 11.78
CA ASN A 255 -20.79 7.71 12.52
C ASN A 255 -20.92 6.18 12.48
N LEU A 256 -20.56 5.55 11.36
CA LEU A 256 -20.55 4.08 11.22
C LEU A 256 -19.68 3.42 12.29
N TYR A 257 -18.40 3.82 12.38
CA TYR A 257 -17.47 3.20 13.31
C TYR A 257 -17.75 3.61 14.76
N MET A 258 -18.24 4.84 15.01
CA MET A 258 -18.67 5.25 16.36
C MET A 258 -19.88 4.45 16.85
N HIS A 259 -20.79 4.05 15.96
CA HIS A 259 -21.98 3.26 16.31
C HIS A 259 -21.61 1.89 16.90
N TYR A 260 -20.66 1.18 16.30
CA TYR A 260 -20.23 -0.14 16.79
C TYR A 260 -19.27 -0.09 17.98
N GLY A 261 -18.54 1.02 18.13
CA GLY A 261 -17.63 1.22 19.25
C GLY A 261 -16.23 0.68 18.97
N SER A 262 -16.02 -0.64 19.02
CA SER A 262 -14.72 -1.27 18.74
C SER A 262 -14.75 -2.01 17.40
N ALA A 263 -13.56 -2.16 16.78
CA ALA A 263 -13.42 -2.91 15.52
C ALA A 263 -13.89 -4.37 15.67
N GLY A 264 -13.64 -5.02 16.82
CA GLY A 264 -14.14 -6.37 17.11
C GLY A 264 -15.67 -6.46 17.18
N ALA A 265 -16.33 -5.46 17.78
CA ALA A 265 -17.79 -5.41 17.84
C ALA A 265 -18.40 -5.23 16.44
N MET A 266 -17.76 -4.42 15.60
CA MET A 266 -18.14 -4.25 14.20
C MET A 266 -17.91 -5.53 13.39
N GLY A 267 -16.74 -6.16 13.51
CA GLY A 267 -16.42 -7.40 12.81
C GLY A 267 -17.43 -8.51 13.13
N LYS A 268 -17.84 -8.62 14.41
CA LYS A 268 -18.94 -9.52 14.80
C LYS A 268 -20.28 -9.16 14.15
N ALA A 269 -20.64 -7.88 14.08
CA ALA A 269 -21.89 -7.44 13.47
C ALA A 269 -21.96 -7.72 11.97
N TYR A 270 -20.81 -7.66 11.28
CA TYR A 270 -20.65 -8.00 9.86
C TYR A 270 -20.36 -9.48 9.62
N GLY A 271 -20.33 -10.32 10.66
CA GLY A 271 -20.07 -11.76 10.53
C GLY A 271 -18.63 -12.12 10.12
N MET A 272 -17.67 -11.20 10.29
CA MET A 272 -16.27 -11.39 9.92
C MET A 272 -15.55 -12.49 10.73
N GLU A 273 -16.11 -12.94 11.84
CA GLU A 273 -15.61 -14.09 12.62
C GLU A 273 -15.57 -15.41 11.79
N GLN A 274 -16.23 -15.42 10.63
CA GLN A 274 -16.17 -16.52 9.65
C GLN A 274 -14.94 -16.45 8.71
N LEU A 275 -14.24 -15.32 8.69
CA LEU A 275 -13.16 -15.03 7.75
C LEU A 275 -11.81 -15.34 8.39
N GLY A 276 -10.98 -16.08 7.66
CA GLY A 276 -9.71 -16.61 8.16
C GLY A 276 -8.70 -15.52 8.51
N PHE A 277 -8.53 -14.51 7.66
CA PHE A 277 -7.57 -13.44 7.89
C PHE A 277 -8.03 -12.47 8.97
N TRP A 278 -9.32 -12.15 9.04
CA TRP A 278 -9.86 -11.37 10.17
C TRP A 278 -9.52 -12.02 11.52
N ASN A 279 -9.74 -13.33 11.65
CA ASN A 279 -9.43 -14.07 12.87
C ASN A 279 -7.93 -14.00 13.22
N LYS A 280 -7.04 -14.11 12.23
CA LYS A 280 -5.59 -13.95 12.42
C LYS A 280 -5.24 -12.53 12.91
N ILE A 281 -5.80 -11.48 12.31
CA ILE A 281 -5.54 -10.09 12.71
C ILE A 281 -5.90 -9.87 14.17
N VAL A 282 -7.09 -10.32 14.61
CA VAL A 282 -7.53 -10.09 15.99
C VAL A 282 -6.80 -10.96 17.01
N GLU A 283 -6.29 -12.13 16.61
CA GLU A 283 -5.45 -13.01 17.43
C GLU A 283 -4.02 -12.46 17.59
N HIS A 284 -3.53 -11.72 16.59
CA HIS A 284 -2.18 -11.18 16.52
C HIS A 284 -2.17 -9.63 16.53
N PRO A 285 -2.68 -8.95 17.58
CA PRO A 285 -2.74 -7.48 17.60
C PRO A 285 -1.38 -6.80 17.78
N ALA A 286 -0.37 -7.54 18.27
CA ALA A 286 1.01 -7.09 18.46
C ALA A 286 1.90 -7.63 17.34
N TYR A 287 3.10 -7.08 17.16
CA TYR A 287 4.06 -7.52 16.15
C TYR A 287 4.78 -8.80 16.58
N ASP A 288 4.03 -9.89 16.75
CA ASP A 288 4.57 -11.19 17.12
C ASP A 288 5.13 -11.94 15.90
N SER A 289 5.43 -13.22 16.08
CA SER A 289 6.02 -14.06 15.03
C SER A 289 5.16 -14.20 13.78
N PHE A 290 3.84 -13.97 13.85
CA PHE A 290 2.97 -14.00 12.68
C PHE A 290 3.36 -12.88 11.71
N TRP A 291 3.45 -11.63 12.17
CA TRP A 291 3.81 -10.49 11.31
C TRP A 291 5.29 -10.49 10.93
N GLN A 292 6.18 -10.76 11.90
CA GLN A 292 7.63 -10.72 11.66
C GLN A 292 8.10 -11.69 10.56
N GLN A 293 7.39 -12.80 10.34
CA GLN A 293 7.73 -13.79 9.32
C GLN A 293 7.17 -13.47 7.93
N GLN A 294 6.28 -12.49 7.83
CA GLN A 294 5.69 -12.02 6.58
C GLN A 294 6.38 -10.75 6.06
N ALA A 295 7.15 -10.05 6.91
CA ALA A 295 7.85 -8.81 6.57
C ALA A 295 8.85 -9.00 5.40
N MET A 296 8.45 -8.57 4.20
CA MET A 296 9.19 -8.87 2.97
C MET A 296 10.54 -8.18 2.89
N ASP A 297 10.73 -7.02 3.52
CA ASP A 297 12.02 -6.36 3.65
C ASP A 297 13.02 -7.25 4.42
N LYS A 298 12.58 -7.92 5.49
CA LYS A 298 13.41 -8.84 6.30
C LYS A 298 13.68 -10.16 5.59
N VAL A 299 12.70 -10.66 4.82
CA VAL A 299 12.86 -11.85 3.99
C VAL A 299 13.89 -11.57 2.90
N LEU A 300 13.68 -10.52 2.11
CA LEU A 300 14.56 -10.18 0.98
C LEU A 300 15.94 -9.71 1.44
N ALA A 301 16.09 -9.19 2.67
CA ALA A 301 17.39 -8.97 3.30
C ALA A 301 18.23 -10.26 3.43
N LYS A 302 17.62 -11.45 3.43
CA LYS A 302 18.33 -12.75 3.50
C LYS A 302 18.55 -13.38 2.13
N GLU A 303 17.78 -12.99 1.12
CA GLU A 303 17.89 -13.51 -0.24
C GLU A 303 19.07 -12.90 -1.03
N PRO A 304 19.70 -13.63 -1.96
CA PRO A 304 20.70 -13.07 -2.86
C PRO A 304 20.07 -12.13 -3.89
N LEU A 305 20.72 -11.00 -4.15
CA LEU A 305 20.31 -10.06 -5.19
C LEU A 305 20.66 -10.62 -6.58
N LYS A 306 19.67 -11.16 -7.30
CA LYS A 306 19.85 -11.86 -8.60
C LYS A 306 19.13 -11.21 -9.78
N VAL A 307 18.05 -10.47 -9.50
CA VAL A 307 17.21 -9.82 -10.50
C VAL A 307 17.24 -8.32 -10.23
N PRO A 308 17.45 -7.47 -11.24
CA PRO A 308 17.32 -6.02 -11.10
C PRO A 308 15.92 -5.63 -10.61
N VAL A 309 15.87 -4.74 -9.61
CA VAL A 309 14.64 -4.30 -8.95
C VAL A 309 14.52 -2.78 -9.05
N MET A 310 13.38 -2.28 -9.53
CA MET A 310 12.99 -0.88 -9.41
C MET A 310 11.83 -0.76 -8.44
N LEU A 311 12.12 -0.29 -7.23
CA LEU A 311 11.13 0.02 -6.22
C LEU A 311 10.53 1.38 -6.55
N VAL A 312 9.21 1.46 -6.65
CA VAL A 312 8.49 2.71 -6.91
C VAL A 312 7.65 3.05 -5.68
N HIS A 313 7.75 4.30 -5.24
CA HIS A 313 7.11 4.79 -4.04
C HIS A 313 6.44 6.14 -4.28
N SER A 314 5.29 6.32 -3.63
CA SER A 314 4.51 7.53 -3.64
C SER A 314 4.77 8.30 -2.35
N LEU A 315 5.21 9.56 -2.43
CA LEU A 315 5.52 10.36 -1.24
C LEU A 315 4.29 10.61 -0.34
N TRP A 316 3.09 10.56 -0.92
CA TRP A 316 1.82 10.57 -0.20
C TRP A 316 1.04 9.26 -0.46
N ASP A 317 1.73 8.12 -0.39
CA ASP A 317 1.09 6.81 -0.38
C ASP A 317 0.21 6.64 0.86
N GLN A 318 -1.09 6.53 0.66
CA GLN A 318 -2.02 6.42 1.77
C GLN A 318 -2.33 4.98 2.21
N GLU A 319 -1.74 3.98 1.57
CA GLU A 319 -1.96 2.54 1.82
C GLU A 319 -0.66 1.83 2.22
N ASP A 320 0.38 1.95 1.40
CA ASP A 320 1.64 1.18 1.47
C ASP A 320 2.88 2.09 1.71
N ILE A 321 2.76 3.03 2.66
CA ILE A 321 3.77 4.08 2.87
C ILE A 321 5.11 3.55 3.40
N TYR A 322 5.11 2.38 4.05
CA TYR A 322 6.32 1.78 4.61
C TYR A 322 7.14 1.02 3.56
N GLY A 323 6.45 0.32 2.64
CA GLY A 323 7.01 -0.80 1.89
C GLY A 323 8.25 -0.53 1.06
N ALA A 324 8.13 0.18 -0.07
CA ALA A 324 9.24 0.37 -1.00
C ALA A 324 10.51 0.99 -0.36
N PRO A 325 10.43 2.04 0.47
CA PRO A 325 11.59 2.57 1.20
C PRO A 325 12.25 1.55 2.15
N ALA A 326 11.47 0.70 2.81
CA ALA A 326 12.00 -0.34 3.69
C ALA A 326 12.75 -1.43 2.91
N VAL A 327 12.20 -1.88 1.78
CA VAL A 327 12.87 -2.87 0.90
C VAL A 327 14.14 -2.28 0.30
N TYR A 328 14.14 -1.01 -0.11
CA TYR A 328 15.35 -0.35 -0.61
C TYR A 328 16.46 -0.38 0.44
N ARG A 329 16.19 0.03 1.69
CA ARG A 329 17.16 -0.03 2.80
C ARG A 329 17.70 -1.44 3.05
N ALA A 330 16.87 -2.47 2.82
CA ALA A 330 17.25 -3.87 3.01
C ALA A 330 18.11 -4.43 1.87
N LEU A 331 17.92 -3.96 0.63
CA LEU A 331 18.59 -4.49 -0.55
C LEU A 331 19.81 -3.67 -0.98
N GLU A 332 19.77 -2.34 -0.86
CA GLU A 332 20.81 -1.43 -1.34
C GLU A 332 22.24 -1.81 -0.88
N PRO A 333 22.49 -2.21 0.39
CA PRO A 333 23.84 -2.59 0.81
C PRO A 333 24.43 -3.79 0.06
N LYS A 334 23.60 -4.56 -0.66
CA LYS A 334 24.02 -5.71 -1.48
C LYS A 334 24.38 -5.30 -2.91
N ASP A 335 23.95 -4.13 -3.37
CA ASP A 335 24.21 -3.64 -4.73
C ASP A 335 25.55 -2.90 -4.82
N THR A 336 26.66 -3.65 -4.75
CA THR A 336 28.00 -3.07 -4.72
C THR A 336 28.42 -2.35 -6.01
N HIS A 337 27.66 -2.50 -7.11
CA HIS A 337 27.94 -1.88 -8.41
C HIS A 337 26.90 -0.81 -8.79
N ASN A 338 25.90 -0.58 -7.92
CA ASN A 338 24.85 0.42 -8.08
C ASN A 338 24.09 0.28 -9.43
N ASN A 339 23.76 -0.95 -9.79
CA ASN A 339 23.15 -1.30 -11.08
C ASN A 339 22.07 -2.40 -11.00
N MET A 340 21.63 -2.75 -9.80
CA MET A 340 20.66 -3.80 -9.51
C MET A 340 19.49 -3.33 -8.66
N VAL A 341 19.66 -2.32 -7.80
CA VAL A 341 18.59 -1.77 -6.96
C VAL A 341 18.36 -0.32 -7.36
N TYR A 342 17.12 -0.02 -7.74
CA TYR A 342 16.68 1.30 -8.14
C TYR A 342 15.51 1.75 -7.27
N LEU A 343 15.43 3.05 -6.96
CA LEU A 343 14.33 3.65 -6.22
C LEU A 343 13.77 4.86 -6.99
N VAL A 344 12.47 4.87 -7.20
CA VAL A 344 11.74 6.00 -7.78
C VAL A 344 10.75 6.52 -6.76
N MET A 345 10.78 7.82 -6.47
CA MET A 345 9.84 8.47 -5.55
C MET A 345 9.15 9.63 -6.23
N GLY A 346 7.84 9.54 -6.46
CA GLY A 346 7.05 10.61 -7.06
C GLY A 346 6.07 11.26 -6.08
N PRO A 347 5.53 12.45 -6.40
CA PRO A 347 4.62 13.19 -5.54
C PRO A 347 3.17 12.67 -5.70
N TRP A 348 3.01 11.37 -5.53
CA TRP A 348 1.82 10.63 -5.90
C TRP A 348 1.02 10.24 -4.66
N HIS A 349 -0.26 9.93 -4.87
CA HIS A 349 -0.98 8.98 -4.01
C HIS A 349 -0.66 7.54 -4.41
N HIS A 350 -1.20 6.58 -3.69
CA HIS A 350 -1.09 5.17 -4.02
C HIS A 350 -1.56 4.88 -5.46
N GLY A 351 -0.67 4.35 -6.31
CA GLY A 351 -0.96 4.00 -7.72
C GLY A 351 -1.03 5.15 -8.73
N GLN A 352 -0.88 6.41 -8.33
CA GLN A 352 -1.03 7.57 -9.25
C GLN A 352 0.08 7.63 -10.33
N GLU A 353 1.19 6.92 -10.15
CA GLU A 353 2.31 6.89 -11.08
C GLU A 353 1.94 6.38 -12.47
N ILE A 354 0.86 5.59 -12.59
CA ILE A 354 0.33 5.12 -13.87
C ILE A 354 -0.80 5.99 -14.45
N GLU A 355 -1.16 7.08 -13.77
CA GLU A 355 -2.23 8.00 -14.16
C GLU A 355 -1.70 9.37 -14.65
N ASP A 356 -2.60 10.35 -14.79
CA ASP A 356 -2.23 11.77 -14.80
C ASP A 356 -1.85 12.18 -13.38
N ALA A 357 -0.61 12.67 -13.21
CA ALA A 357 -0.15 13.15 -11.92
C ALA A 357 0.41 14.57 -12.04
N ARG A 358 -0.39 15.49 -12.60
CA ARG A 358 -0.14 16.94 -12.57
C ARG A 358 -0.44 17.57 -11.21
N SER A 359 -1.31 16.94 -10.44
CA SER A 359 -1.74 17.41 -9.14
C SER A 359 -2.14 16.28 -8.21
N LEU A 360 -2.16 16.57 -6.91
CA LEU A 360 -2.74 15.72 -5.88
C LEU A 360 -3.57 16.60 -4.93
N GLY A 361 -4.89 16.37 -4.87
CA GLY A 361 -5.80 17.25 -4.14
C GLY A 361 -5.66 18.70 -4.62
N ALA A 362 -5.40 19.64 -3.70
CA ALA A 362 -5.16 21.04 -4.02
C ALA A 362 -3.74 21.32 -4.56
N ILE A 363 -2.80 20.37 -4.44
CA ILE A 363 -1.39 20.61 -4.73
C ILE A 363 -1.11 20.47 -6.22
N GLN A 364 -0.56 21.51 -6.84
CA GLN A 364 -0.17 21.55 -8.25
C GLN A 364 1.34 21.35 -8.40
N PHE A 365 1.75 20.35 -9.20
CA PHE A 365 3.16 20.03 -9.43
C PHE A 365 3.76 20.74 -10.64
N GLY A 366 2.91 21.37 -11.47
CA GLY A 366 3.32 22.12 -12.66
C GLY A 366 3.84 21.26 -13.82
N SER A 367 3.86 19.94 -13.67
CA SER A 367 4.20 18.96 -14.72
C SER A 367 3.50 17.63 -14.45
N ASP A 368 3.27 16.83 -15.48
CA ASP A 368 2.72 15.49 -15.34
C ASP A 368 3.80 14.50 -14.91
N THR A 369 3.88 14.27 -13.60
CA THR A 369 4.94 13.47 -13.00
C THR A 369 4.77 11.97 -13.29
N GLY A 370 3.53 11.49 -13.47
CA GLY A 370 3.22 10.10 -13.81
C GLY A 370 3.62 9.78 -15.24
N THR A 371 3.24 10.64 -16.21
CA THR A 371 3.72 10.51 -17.59
C THR A 371 5.24 10.60 -17.67
N TYR A 372 5.88 11.47 -16.89
CA TYR A 372 7.34 11.55 -16.84
C TYR A 372 7.96 10.22 -16.39
N PHE A 373 7.45 9.64 -15.29
CA PHE A 373 7.89 8.34 -14.79
C PHE A 373 7.75 7.25 -15.87
N ARG A 374 6.56 7.09 -16.45
CA ARG A 374 6.30 6.03 -17.44
C ARG A 374 7.22 6.15 -18.65
N LYS A 375 7.37 7.36 -19.22
CA LYS A 375 8.12 7.55 -20.47
C LYS A 375 9.63 7.65 -20.30
N HIS A 376 10.11 8.26 -19.21
CA HIS A 376 11.53 8.57 -19.05
C HIS A 376 12.24 7.67 -18.03
N ILE A 377 11.51 6.88 -17.24
CA ILE A 377 12.07 6.00 -16.21
C ILE A 377 11.64 4.55 -16.48
N LEU A 378 10.35 4.24 -16.38
CA LEU A 378 9.85 2.86 -16.45
C LEU A 378 10.09 2.22 -17.83
N ALA A 379 9.63 2.87 -18.91
CA ALA A 379 9.78 2.34 -20.26
C ALA A 379 11.24 2.04 -20.67
N PRO A 380 12.21 2.97 -20.51
CA PRO A 380 13.61 2.67 -20.84
C PRO A 380 14.23 1.63 -19.91
N PHE A 381 13.85 1.59 -18.64
CA PHE A 381 14.31 0.57 -17.69
C PHE A 381 13.86 -0.83 -18.10
N LEU A 382 12.57 -1.02 -18.35
CA LEU A 382 12.03 -2.29 -18.82
C LEU A 382 12.65 -2.70 -20.16
N ALA A 383 12.80 -1.77 -21.09
CA ALA A 383 13.39 -2.04 -22.39
C ALA A 383 14.83 -2.57 -22.26
N HIS A 384 15.63 -1.97 -21.38
CA HIS A 384 17.02 -2.39 -21.14
C HIS A 384 17.16 -3.87 -20.78
N TYR A 385 16.30 -4.39 -19.90
CA TYR A 385 16.38 -5.78 -19.44
C TYR A 385 15.61 -6.76 -20.33
N LEU A 386 14.57 -6.30 -21.03
CA LEU A 386 13.63 -7.17 -21.72
C LEU A 386 13.78 -7.22 -23.24
N LYS A 387 14.35 -6.19 -23.88
CA LYS A 387 14.55 -6.17 -25.33
C LYS A 387 15.98 -6.59 -25.70
N ASP A 388 16.14 -7.28 -26.82
CA ASP A 388 17.44 -7.85 -27.21
C ASP A 388 18.47 -6.81 -27.69
N ASN A 389 18.00 -5.65 -28.17
CA ASN A 389 18.86 -4.59 -28.72
C ASN A 389 18.58 -3.22 -28.07
N ALA A 390 18.29 -3.20 -26.77
CA ALA A 390 18.05 -1.95 -26.06
C ALA A 390 19.35 -1.16 -25.80
N PRO A 391 19.29 0.18 -25.77
CA PRO A 391 20.41 0.99 -25.32
C PRO A 391 20.77 0.71 -23.84
N PRO A 392 21.95 1.13 -23.37
CA PRO A 392 22.32 1.07 -21.96
C PRO A 392 21.27 1.74 -21.07
N ASN A 393 21.10 1.24 -19.84
CA ASN A 393 20.12 1.74 -18.89
C ASN A 393 20.37 3.25 -18.63
N PRO A 394 19.44 4.14 -19.03
CA PRO A 394 19.62 5.58 -18.84
C PRO A 394 19.12 6.05 -17.47
N VAL A 395 18.60 5.16 -16.61
CA VAL A 395 17.97 5.50 -15.32
C VAL A 395 19.02 5.64 -14.22
N ALA A 396 18.89 6.68 -13.41
CA ALA A 396 19.74 6.87 -12.23
C ALA A 396 19.33 5.89 -11.11
N PRO A 397 20.27 5.43 -10.26
CA PRO A 397 19.96 4.54 -9.13
C PRO A 397 18.77 5.01 -8.31
N VAL A 398 18.72 6.30 -7.99
CA VAL A 398 17.56 6.92 -7.35
C VAL A 398 17.05 8.06 -8.21
N THR A 399 15.76 8.10 -8.47
CA THR A 399 15.08 9.25 -9.10
C THR A 399 13.94 9.72 -8.20
N ALA A 400 14.09 10.87 -7.55
CA ALA A 400 13.18 11.33 -6.51
C ALA A 400 12.64 12.72 -6.85
N TYR A 401 11.33 12.93 -6.70
CA TYR A 401 10.71 14.24 -6.86
C TYR A 401 10.85 15.04 -5.57
N ARG A 402 11.37 16.27 -5.68
CA ARG A 402 11.42 17.21 -4.57
C ARG A 402 10.17 18.07 -4.56
N THR A 403 9.26 17.75 -3.64
CA THR A 403 8.07 18.56 -3.36
C THR A 403 8.49 19.93 -2.77
N GLY A 404 7.68 20.97 -2.97
CA GLY A 404 8.02 22.35 -2.63
C GLY A 404 8.93 23.04 -3.66
N ALA A 405 9.91 22.33 -4.23
CA ALA A 405 10.69 22.79 -5.39
C ALA A 405 10.05 22.41 -6.74
N ASN A 406 9.20 21.38 -6.75
CA ASN A 406 8.52 20.80 -7.91
C ASN A 406 9.49 20.32 -9.01
N GLN A 407 10.49 19.50 -8.63
CA GLN A 407 11.54 19.06 -9.55
C GLN A 407 11.93 17.60 -9.33
N TRP A 408 12.18 16.87 -10.42
CA TRP A 408 12.82 15.55 -10.37
C TRP A 408 14.32 15.67 -10.14
N GLU A 409 14.85 14.85 -9.25
CA GLU A 409 16.27 14.74 -8.96
C GLU A 409 16.79 13.36 -9.33
N ARG A 410 18.01 13.31 -9.87
CA ARG A 410 18.72 12.08 -10.19
C ARG A 410 19.87 11.93 -9.20
N LEU A 411 19.82 10.89 -8.38
CA LEU A 411 20.65 10.69 -7.21
C LEU A 411 21.41 9.36 -7.31
N GLN A 412 22.54 9.25 -6.60
CA GLN A 412 23.37 8.04 -6.58
C GLN A 412 22.95 7.05 -5.49
N SER A 413 22.26 7.52 -4.45
CA SER A 413 21.77 6.71 -3.33
C SER A 413 20.67 7.47 -2.61
N TRP A 414 19.93 6.79 -1.73
CA TRP A 414 18.95 7.42 -0.85
C TRP A 414 19.19 7.08 0.63
N PRO A 415 19.22 8.08 1.53
CA PRO A 415 19.18 9.51 1.27
C PRO A 415 20.58 10.07 0.93
N SER A 416 20.69 10.88 -0.14
CA SER A 416 21.92 11.62 -0.48
C SER A 416 21.77 13.14 -0.41
N GLY A 417 20.55 13.66 -0.27
CA GLY A 417 20.25 15.09 -0.16
C GLY A 417 20.27 15.84 -1.49
N CYS A 418 21.24 15.57 -2.38
CA CYS A 418 21.26 16.04 -3.76
C CYS A 418 22.23 15.18 -4.61
N ALA A 419 22.49 15.60 -5.85
CA ALA A 419 23.34 14.84 -6.79
C ALA A 419 24.83 14.80 -6.40
N HIS A 420 25.38 15.91 -5.90
CA HIS A 420 26.80 16.07 -5.57
C HIS A 420 27.00 17.02 -4.39
N ASP A 421 28.00 16.74 -3.55
CA ASP A 421 28.47 17.65 -2.48
C ASP A 421 27.39 18.06 -1.46
N CYS A 422 26.41 17.19 -1.22
CA CYS A 422 25.44 17.33 -0.14
C CYS A 422 25.63 16.26 0.94
N ALA A 423 25.27 16.62 2.17
CA ALA A 423 25.12 15.69 3.28
C ALA A 423 23.75 15.84 3.95
N ILE A 424 23.25 14.73 4.49
CA ILE A 424 22.10 14.75 5.38
C ILE A 424 22.60 15.02 6.80
N GLN A 425 22.22 16.16 7.35
CA GLN A 425 22.44 16.50 8.75
C GLN A 425 21.15 16.26 9.56
N PRO A 426 21.17 15.32 10.52
CA PRO A 426 20.07 15.15 11.45
C PRO A 426 19.97 16.38 12.36
N THR A 427 18.93 17.18 12.18
CA THR A 427 18.77 18.48 12.84
C THR A 427 17.49 18.49 13.68
N PRO A 428 17.58 18.55 15.02
CA PRO A 428 16.41 18.64 15.89
C PRO A 428 15.60 19.92 15.66
N PHE A 429 14.31 19.74 15.38
CA PHE A 429 13.31 20.80 15.34
C PHE A 429 12.42 20.68 16.58
N TYR A 430 12.74 21.50 17.59
CA TYR A 430 12.16 21.45 18.94
C TYR A 430 10.76 22.05 19.01
N LEU A 431 9.94 21.44 19.85
CA LEU A 431 8.63 21.95 20.24
C LEU A 431 8.79 22.81 21.51
N HIS A 432 8.18 23.99 21.51
CA HIS A 432 8.32 24.98 22.58
C HIS A 432 6.99 25.34 23.22
N ALA A 433 7.06 25.88 24.43
CA ALA A 433 5.90 26.43 25.12
C ALA A 433 5.21 27.53 24.30
N GLY A 434 3.88 27.61 24.45
CA GLY A 434 3.07 28.63 23.74
C GLY A 434 2.85 28.35 22.25
N GLY A 435 3.01 27.09 21.81
CA GLY A 435 2.73 26.68 20.42
C GLY A 435 3.79 27.11 19.42
N LYS A 436 5.04 27.28 19.88
CA LYS A 436 6.18 27.67 19.02
C LYS A 436 7.01 26.45 18.66
N ALA A 437 7.74 26.51 17.56
CA ALA A 437 8.73 25.50 17.16
C ALA A 437 9.99 26.15 16.59
N GLY A 438 11.14 25.47 16.64
CA GLY A 438 12.38 26.00 16.09
C GLY A 438 13.59 25.08 16.26
N PHE A 439 14.73 25.46 15.69
CA PHE A 439 15.97 24.67 15.70
C PHE A 439 16.82 24.84 16.98
N HIS A 440 16.45 25.77 17.85
CA HIS A 440 17.14 25.98 19.12
C HIS A 440 16.47 25.21 20.25
N ALA A 441 17.27 24.57 21.10
CA ALA A 441 16.72 23.87 22.25
C ALA A 441 15.98 24.83 23.21
N PRO A 442 14.89 24.38 23.84
CA PRO A 442 14.12 25.19 24.78
C PRO A 442 14.95 25.55 26.02
N THR A 443 14.59 26.69 26.63
CA THR A 443 15.26 27.22 27.82
C THR A 443 14.50 26.89 29.10
N ALA A 444 15.19 26.89 30.25
CA ALA A 444 14.59 26.53 31.54
C ALA A 444 13.49 27.50 32.04
N SER A 445 13.33 28.66 31.42
CA SER A 445 12.29 29.65 31.75
C SER A 445 10.95 29.38 31.06
N GLU A 446 10.92 28.48 30.08
CA GLU A 446 9.69 28.11 29.36
C GLU A 446 8.77 27.23 30.23
N ALA A 447 7.47 27.23 29.91
CA ALA A 447 6.55 26.28 30.51
C ALA A 447 7.00 24.84 30.18
N LYS A 448 6.91 23.95 31.16
CA LYS A 448 7.48 22.59 31.06
C LYS A 448 6.78 21.73 30.02
N ASP A 449 5.49 21.97 29.78
CA ASP A 449 4.67 21.18 28.88
C ASP A 449 3.52 21.99 28.27
N THR A 450 3.01 21.48 27.15
CA THR A 450 1.71 21.86 26.57
C THR A 450 0.75 20.69 26.76
N SER A 451 -0.43 20.94 27.33
CA SER A 451 -1.42 19.89 27.60
C SER A 451 -2.70 20.04 26.78
N TYR A 452 -3.29 18.92 26.39
CA TYR A 452 -4.62 18.85 25.79
C TYR A 452 -5.41 17.65 26.33
N VAL A 453 -6.73 17.63 26.18
CA VAL A 453 -7.57 16.49 26.60
C VAL A 453 -8.01 15.71 25.38
N SER A 454 -7.64 14.44 25.31
CA SER A 454 -8.12 13.52 24.27
C SER A 454 -9.34 12.76 24.80
N ASP A 455 -10.45 12.87 24.06
CA ASP A 455 -11.74 12.26 24.39
C ASP A 455 -12.14 11.21 23.35
N PRO A 456 -12.05 9.91 23.65
CA PRO A 456 -12.45 8.87 22.70
C PRO A 456 -13.94 8.93 22.31
N ALA A 457 -14.79 9.67 23.02
CA ALA A 457 -16.18 9.92 22.59
C ALA A 457 -16.29 10.99 21.48
N LYS A 458 -15.23 11.77 21.24
CA LYS A 458 -15.16 12.82 20.23
C LYS A 458 -13.80 12.82 19.51
N PRO A 459 -13.36 11.68 18.94
CA PRO A 459 -12.05 11.57 18.34
C PRO A 459 -11.86 12.59 17.23
N VAL A 460 -10.62 13.05 17.04
CA VAL A 460 -10.23 13.94 15.96
C VAL A 460 -10.43 13.19 14.65
N PRO A 461 -11.24 13.72 13.73
CA PRO A 461 -11.42 13.06 12.45
C PRO A 461 -10.13 13.17 11.61
N TYR A 462 -9.78 12.13 10.86
CA TYR A 462 -8.55 12.09 10.08
C TYR A 462 -8.54 13.03 8.88
N ARG A 463 -9.74 13.37 8.42
CA ARG A 463 -10.04 14.38 7.42
C ARG A 463 -11.37 15.07 7.73
N ALA A 464 -11.75 16.08 6.95
CA ALA A 464 -13.02 16.77 7.13
C ALA A 464 -14.22 15.81 7.03
N ARG A 465 -15.23 15.99 7.88
CA ARG A 465 -16.46 15.18 7.84
C ARG A 465 -17.46 15.71 6.79
N PRO A 466 -18.32 14.85 6.21
CA PRO A 466 -18.42 13.40 6.46
C PRO A 466 -17.21 12.64 5.94
N SER A 467 -16.74 11.64 6.70
CA SER A 467 -15.70 10.73 6.25
C SER A 467 -16.31 9.76 5.23
N GLN A 468 -15.70 9.69 4.04
CA GLN A 468 -16.10 8.78 2.98
C GLN A 468 -15.48 7.38 3.19
N PRO A 469 -16.07 6.33 2.58
CA PRO A 469 -15.43 5.02 2.48
C PRO A 469 -14.07 5.11 1.76
N VAL A 470 -13.22 4.11 2.03
CA VAL A 470 -12.01 3.85 1.22
C VAL A 470 -12.44 3.37 -0.16
N GLY A 471 -11.86 3.95 -1.21
CA GLY A 471 -12.13 3.56 -2.59
C GLY A 471 -11.69 4.62 -3.59
N TYR A 472 -11.61 4.20 -4.86
CA TYR A 472 -11.08 4.99 -5.98
C TYR A 472 -12.16 5.43 -6.99
N ASP A 473 -13.36 4.87 -6.89
CA ASP A 473 -14.45 5.09 -7.84
C ASP A 473 -15.41 6.21 -7.42
N GLY A 474 -16.25 6.68 -8.35
CA GLY A 474 -17.48 7.40 -8.02
C GLY A 474 -17.31 8.76 -7.32
N GLY A 475 -16.15 9.41 -7.46
CA GLY A 475 -15.85 10.69 -6.81
C GLY A 475 -15.42 10.57 -5.35
N LEU A 476 -15.04 9.37 -4.90
CA LEU A 476 -14.37 9.17 -3.62
C LEU A 476 -13.02 9.88 -3.60
N THR A 477 -12.68 10.45 -2.44
CA THR A 477 -11.47 11.28 -2.28
C THR A 477 -10.44 10.63 -1.36
N TRP A 478 -10.57 9.33 -1.08
CA TRP A 478 -9.60 8.57 -0.29
C TRP A 478 -8.15 8.79 -0.80
N PRO A 479 -7.85 8.78 -2.11
CA PRO A 479 -6.47 8.96 -2.58
C PRO A 479 -5.84 10.32 -2.23
N GLN A 480 -6.63 11.31 -1.79
CA GLN A 480 -6.16 12.67 -1.60
C GLN A 480 -5.95 13.03 -0.11
N TRP A 481 -6.34 12.17 0.83
CA TRP A 481 -6.51 12.59 2.21
C TRP A 481 -5.19 13.03 2.90
N LEU A 482 -4.05 12.47 2.48
CA LEU A 482 -2.74 12.83 3.03
C LEU A 482 -2.32 14.27 2.71
N VAL A 483 -2.87 14.86 1.64
CA VAL A 483 -2.64 16.27 1.29
C VAL A 483 -3.77 17.19 1.71
N ASP A 484 -4.81 16.67 2.38
CA ASP A 484 -5.89 17.51 2.91
C ASP A 484 -5.34 18.57 3.86
N ASP A 485 -5.98 19.74 3.83
CA ASP A 485 -5.58 20.88 4.64
C ASP A 485 -5.77 20.62 6.15
N GLN A 486 -4.68 20.73 6.91
CA GLN A 486 -4.72 20.46 8.34
C GLN A 486 -5.26 21.63 9.20
N ARG A 487 -5.63 22.77 8.59
CA ARG A 487 -6.19 23.95 9.30
C ARG A 487 -7.41 23.62 10.15
N THR A 488 -8.32 22.79 9.65
CA THR A 488 -9.55 22.41 10.37
C THR A 488 -9.26 21.72 11.71
N PHE A 489 -8.10 21.08 11.85
CA PHE A 489 -7.69 20.37 13.07
C PHE A 489 -6.85 21.25 14.00
N SER A 490 -6.02 22.15 13.45
CA SER A 490 -5.19 23.10 14.20
C SER A 490 -5.94 23.90 15.27
N GLY A 491 -7.22 24.21 15.02
CA GLY A 491 -8.05 25.01 15.93
C GLY A 491 -8.76 24.19 17.03
N ARG A 492 -8.64 22.86 17.03
CA ARG A 492 -9.30 22.01 18.03
C ARG A 492 -8.53 22.02 19.35
N THR A 493 -9.25 21.89 20.46
CA THR A 493 -8.64 21.88 21.80
C THR A 493 -7.95 20.57 22.17
N ASP A 494 -8.12 19.53 21.34
CA ASP A 494 -7.52 18.19 21.49
C ASP A 494 -6.41 17.91 20.46
N VAL A 495 -5.86 18.97 19.86
CA VAL A 495 -4.71 18.97 18.95
C VAL A 495 -3.72 20.03 19.44
N ALA A 496 -2.48 19.64 19.73
CA ALA A 496 -1.41 20.57 20.04
C ALA A 496 -0.68 20.99 18.76
N THR A 497 -0.57 22.30 18.52
CA THR A 497 0.03 22.85 17.30
C THR A 497 1.24 23.70 17.66
N PHE A 498 2.37 23.42 17.01
CA PHE A 498 3.64 24.12 17.20
C PHE A 498 4.13 24.65 15.85
N VAL A 499 4.48 25.92 15.77
CA VAL A 499 4.83 26.56 14.49
C VAL A 499 6.09 27.41 14.58
N SER A 500 6.93 27.36 13.55
CA SER A 500 8.09 28.24 13.42
C SER A 500 7.68 29.69 13.12
N PRO A 501 8.60 30.65 13.32
CA PRO A 501 8.57 31.91 12.57
C PRO A 501 8.51 31.67 11.05
N VAL A 502 8.15 32.70 10.29
CA VAL A 502 8.26 32.65 8.82
C VAL A 502 9.72 32.38 8.47
N LEU A 503 9.95 31.42 7.59
CA LEU A 503 11.28 31.08 7.11
C LEU A 503 11.84 32.24 6.27
N ASP A 504 13.06 32.67 6.58
CA ASP A 504 13.79 33.71 5.84
C ASP A 504 14.67 33.14 4.72
N HIS A 505 14.86 31.82 4.69
CA HIS A 505 15.55 31.04 3.66
C HIS A 505 14.85 29.68 3.47
N ASP A 506 15.16 28.99 2.37
CA ASP A 506 14.63 27.65 2.10
C ASP A 506 15.26 26.61 3.05
N VAL A 507 14.45 25.73 3.62
CA VAL A 507 14.91 24.57 4.40
C VAL A 507 14.57 23.31 3.62
N THR A 508 15.60 22.53 3.29
CA THR A 508 15.45 21.33 2.46
C THR A 508 15.64 20.08 3.30
N ILE A 509 14.74 19.10 3.17
CA ILE A 509 14.86 17.79 3.81
C ILE A 509 14.86 16.67 2.77
N ALA A 510 15.62 15.60 3.05
CA ALA A 510 15.66 14.40 2.22
C ALA A 510 15.92 13.17 3.09
N GLY A 511 14.88 12.34 3.29
CA GLY A 511 14.93 11.14 4.10
C GLY A 511 13.73 11.05 5.05
N MET A 512 13.82 10.19 6.06
CA MET A 512 12.76 10.01 7.05
C MET A 512 12.96 10.96 8.24
N PRO A 513 12.01 11.87 8.52
CA PRO A 513 11.97 12.58 9.80
C PRO A 513 11.79 11.59 10.95
N LYS A 514 12.43 11.84 12.09
CA LYS A 514 12.29 10.97 13.27
C LYS A 514 11.65 11.71 14.42
N VAL A 515 10.60 11.14 14.99
CA VAL A 515 9.91 11.70 16.14
C VAL A 515 10.67 11.32 17.41
N HIS A 516 11.00 12.33 18.22
CA HIS A 516 11.51 12.18 19.58
C HIS A 516 10.52 12.88 20.52
N LEU A 517 9.42 12.19 20.83
CA LEU A 517 8.34 12.76 21.62
C LEU A 517 8.52 12.38 23.09
N VAL A 518 8.68 13.37 23.96
CA VAL A 518 8.57 13.15 25.40
C VAL A 518 7.15 13.56 25.80
N ALA A 519 6.32 12.57 26.11
CA ALA A 519 4.92 12.79 26.41
C ALA A 519 4.42 11.96 27.60
N SER A 520 3.37 12.46 28.26
CA SER A 520 2.65 11.72 29.29
C SER A 520 1.15 11.75 29.03
N THR A 521 0.48 10.68 29.45
CA THR A 521 -0.97 10.54 29.44
C THR A 521 -1.44 10.34 30.88
N SER A 522 -2.59 10.89 31.27
CA SER A 522 -3.24 10.54 32.54
C SER A 522 -3.84 9.13 32.51
N GLY A 523 -3.94 8.52 31.34
CA GLY A 523 -4.39 7.15 31.12
C GLY A 523 -3.27 6.11 31.30
N THR A 524 -3.54 4.89 30.84
CA THR A 524 -2.57 3.76 30.86
C THR A 524 -2.27 3.18 29.48
N ASP A 525 -2.85 3.78 28.43
CA ASP A 525 -2.53 3.58 27.03
C ASP A 525 -2.83 4.92 26.32
N SER A 526 -2.31 5.14 25.12
CA SER A 526 -2.58 6.32 24.29
C SER A 526 -1.97 6.11 22.91
N ASP A 527 -2.62 6.63 21.87
CA ASP A 527 -1.97 6.80 20.57
C ASP A 527 -1.35 8.21 20.46
N TRP A 528 -0.28 8.34 19.69
CA TRP A 528 0.43 9.59 19.41
C TRP A 528 0.54 9.79 17.90
N VAL A 529 -0.25 10.71 17.36
CA VAL A 529 -0.18 11.13 15.96
C VAL A 529 0.72 12.35 15.90
N VAL A 530 1.71 12.33 15.02
CA VAL A 530 2.62 13.45 14.78
C VAL A 530 2.63 13.79 13.30
N LYS A 531 2.43 15.07 12.98
CA LYS A 531 2.40 15.57 11.60
C LYS A 531 3.45 16.64 11.43
N LEU A 532 4.34 16.47 10.45
CA LEU A 532 5.24 17.49 9.93
C LEU A 532 4.56 18.20 8.77
N ILE A 533 4.37 19.50 8.90
CA ILE A 533 3.52 20.30 8.02
C ILE A 533 4.32 21.47 7.43
N ASP A 534 4.17 21.67 6.13
CA ASP A 534 4.53 22.92 5.44
C ASP A 534 3.33 23.88 5.47
N VAL A 535 3.51 25.02 6.14
CA VAL A 535 2.50 26.08 6.16
C VAL A 535 2.83 27.08 5.06
N TYR A 536 1.96 27.14 4.06
CA TYR A 536 2.07 28.09 2.97
C TYR A 536 2.02 29.55 3.47
N PRO A 537 2.51 30.52 2.68
CA PRO A 537 2.43 31.93 3.03
C PRO A 537 0.99 32.35 3.32
N ASP A 538 0.79 33.26 4.27
CA ASP A 538 -0.55 33.69 4.70
C ASP A 538 -1.42 34.21 3.54
N GLN A 539 -0.79 34.68 2.45
CA GLN A 539 -1.44 35.02 1.20
C GLN A 539 -0.64 34.43 0.02
N VAL A 540 -1.34 33.74 -0.87
CA VAL A 540 -0.81 33.23 -2.14
C VAL A 540 -1.63 33.88 -3.25
N ALA A 541 -1.04 34.86 -3.95
CA ALA A 541 -1.79 35.74 -4.86
C ALA A 541 -2.40 35.00 -6.06
N ASP A 542 -1.63 34.08 -6.66
CA ASP A 542 -2.04 33.33 -7.84
C ASP A 542 -3.00 32.17 -7.51
N ASP A 543 -3.05 31.77 -6.24
CA ASP A 543 -3.98 30.75 -5.73
C ASP A 543 -4.41 31.08 -4.28
N PRO A 544 -5.43 31.93 -4.10
CA PRO A 544 -5.85 32.38 -2.77
C PRO A 544 -6.27 31.24 -1.81
N GLN A 545 -6.66 30.06 -2.32
CA GLN A 545 -7.05 28.93 -1.47
C GLN A 545 -5.85 28.34 -0.72
N MET A 546 -4.65 28.49 -1.30
CA MET A 546 -3.38 28.07 -0.71
C MET A 546 -2.85 29.04 0.35
N GLY A 547 -3.44 30.23 0.52
CA GLY A 547 -3.06 31.18 1.56
C GLY A 547 -3.18 30.57 2.96
N GLY A 548 -2.06 30.34 3.64
CA GLY A 548 -1.99 29.70 4.96
C GLY A 548 -2.36 28.21 4.97
N TYR A 549 -2.39 27.54 3.81
CA TYR A 549 -2.65 26.09 3.71
C TYR A 549 -1.66 25.30 4.55
N GLN A 550 -2.15 24.28 5.26
CA GLN A 550 -1.32 23.41 6.11
C GLN A 550 -1.16 22.04 5.45
N LEU A 551 -0.16 21.91 4.58
CA LEU A 551 0.15 20.68 3.85
C LEU A 551 0.97 19.74 4.74
N ALA A 552 0.43 18.56 5.07
CA ALA A 552 1.22 17.55 5.75
C ALA A 552 2.25 16.94 4.77
N VAL A 553 3.53 17.19 5.06
CA VAL A 553 4.66 16.65 4.28
C VAL A 553 4.92 15.20 4.68
N ALA A 554 4.81 14.89 5.97
CA ALA A 554 4.90 13.54 6.50
C ALA A 554 4.11 13.46 7.81
N MET A 555 3.32 12.41 8.00
CA MET A 555 2.55 12.23 9.22
C MET A 555 2.28 10.76 9.50
N ASP A 556 2.31 10.38 10.77
CA ASP A 556 2.03 9.01 11.19
C ASP A 556 1.50 8.93 12.62
N ILE A 557 1.05 7.74 13.00
CA ILE A 557 0.51 7.39 14.31
C ILE A 557 1.38 6.33 14.99
N PHE A 558 1.59 6.46 16.29
CA PHE A 558 2.26 5.48 17.11
C PHE A 558 1.38 5.03 18.27
N ARG A 559 1.19 3.72 18.42
CA ARG A 559 0.40 3.16 19.53
C ARG A 559 1.25 2.93 20.78
N GLY A 560 0.96 3.70 21.82
CA GLY A 560 1.83 3.89 22.99
C GLY A 560 2.16 2.62 23.78
N ARG A 561 1.26 1.63 23.85
CA ARG A 561 1.56 0.32 24.47
C ARG A 561 2.80 -0.37 23.89
N TYR A 562 3.21 -0.03 22.68
CA TYR A 562 4.37 -0.60 21.99
C TYR A 562 5.68 0.20 22.15
N ARG A 563 5.69 1.24 23.00
CA ARG A 563 6.85 2.12 23.22
C ARG A 563 8.15 1.37 23.53
N GLU A 564 8.08 0.27 24.27
CA GLU A 564 9.25 -0.53 24.68
C GLU A 564 9.50 -1.73 23.76
N SER A 565 8.45 -2.28 23.14
CA SER A 565 8.51 -3.42 22.25
C SER A 565 7.25 -3.50 21.40
N TYR A 566 7.41 -3.66 20.08
CA TYR A 566 6.28 -3.92 19.18
C TYR A 566 5.66 -5.31 19.41
N ALA A 567 6.44 -6.29 19.86
CA ALA A 567 5.98 -7.66 20.11
C ALA A 567 5.32 -7.83 21.50
N HIS A 568 5.73 -7.01 22.47
CA HIS A 568 5.30 -7.14 23.87
C HIS A 568 4.69 -5.83 24.37
N PRO A 569 3.36 -5.67 24.29
CA PRO A 569 2.71 -4.44 24.72
C PRO A 569 2.73 -4.27 26.24
N HIS A 570 3.10 -3.08 26.71
CA HIS A 570 3.14 -2.73 28.13
C HIS A 570 2.27 -1.51 28.43
N PRO A 571 1.58 -1.46 29.59
CA PRO A 571 0.82 -0.29 29.99
C PRO A 571 1.74 0.92 30.21
N LEU A 572 1.26 2.10 29.83
CA LEU A 572 1.91 3.37 30.13
C LEU A 572 1.70 3.70 31.61
N THR A 573 2.74 4.24 32.26
CA THR A 573 2.62 4.75 33.62
C THR A 573 1.90 6.12 33.59
N PRO A 574 0.75 6.28 34.27
CA PRO A 574 0.00 7.53 34.26
C PRO A 574 0.84 8.73 34.72
N ASN A 575 0.70 9.86 34.02
CA ASN A 575 1.34 11.15 34.30
C ASN A 575 2.87 11.13 34.35
N LYS A 576 3.52 10.05 33.89
CA LYS A 576 4.97 9.96 33.78
C LYS A 576 5.41 10.41 32.38
N PRO A 577 6.35 11.36 32.24
CA PRO A 577 6.98 11.65 30.96
C PRO A 577 7.68 10.39 30.44
N LEU A 578 7.34 9.98 29.23
CA LEU A 578 7.90 8.81 28.56
C LEU A 578 8.38 9.22 27.16
N LEU A 579 9.51 8.64 26.73
CA LEU A 579 10.08 8.88 25.42
C LEU A 579 9.52 7.91 24.39
N TYR A 580 8.93 8.43 23.32
CA TYR A 580 8.48 7.70 22.14
C TYR A 580 9.41 8.04 20.97
N ARG A 581 9.88 7.00 20.26
CA ARG A 581 10.74 7.13 19.08
C ARG A 581 10.15 6.33 17.94
N PHE A 582 9.86 6.99 16.84
CA PHE A 582 9.37 6.38 15.62
C PHE A 582 9.68 7.27 14.42
N GLU A 583 9.64 6.68 13.23
CA GLU A 583 9.95 7.36 11.97
C GLU A 583 8.65 7.88 11.37
N LEU A 584 8.67 9.06 10.76
CA LEU A 584 7.61 9.50 9.85
C LEU A 584 7.93 9.00 8.43
N PRO A 585 6.93 8.97 7.52
CA PRO A 585 7.14 8.70 6.11
C PRO A 585 8.31 9.47 5.51
N THR A 586 9.00 8.84 4.55
CA THR A 586 10.12 9.47 3.86
C THR A 586 9.64 10.73 3.13
N ALA A 587 10.41 11.80 3.23
CA ALA A 587 10.11 13.07 2.58
C ALA A 587 11.30 13.53 1.73
N ASN A 588 11.00 14.02 0.53
CA ASN A 588 11.91 14.84 -0.25
C ASN A 588 11.22 16.19 -0.49
N HIS A 589 11.48 17.16 0.39
CA HIS A 589 10.69 18.40 0.45
C HIS A 589 11.57 19.62 0.66
N MET A 590 11.13 20.76 0.13
CA MET A 590 11.73 22.07 0.38
C MET A 590 10.67 23.01 0.97
N PHE A 591 10.80 23.30 2.26
CA PHE A 591 10.05 24.36 2.91
C PHE A 591 10.60 25.69 2.40
N ARG A 592 9.82 26.42 1.60
CA ARG A 592 10.34 27.63 0.94
C ARG A 592 10.40 28.81 1.90
N LYS A 593 11.27 29.77 1.60
CA LYS A 593 11.23 31.11 2.18
C LYS A 593 9.80 31.66 2.10
N GLY A 594 9.32 32.23 3.21
CA GLY A 594 7.94 32.72 3.33
C GLY A 594 6.95 31.70 3.88
N HIS A 595 7.30 30.41 3.89
CA HIS A 595 6.53 29.35 4.54
C HIS A 595 6.88 29.24 6.04
N ARG A 596 6.27 28.29 6.74
CA ARG A 596 6.64 27.90 8.11
C ARG A 596 6.69 26.39 8.22
N ILE A 597 7.52 25.88 9.12
CA ILE A 597 7.49 24.48 9.54
C ILE A 597 6.55 24.37 10.73
N MET A 598 5.59 23.45 10.66
CA MET A 598 4.63 23.18 11.72
C MET A 598 4.69 21.72 12.16
N VAL A 599 4.47 21.48 13.44
CA VAL A 599 4.23 20.16 14.00
C VAL A 599 2.88 20.14 14.71
N GLN A 600 2.01 19.22 14.33
CA GLN A 600 0.79 18.90 15.08
C GLN A 600 0.95 17.60 15.85
N VAL A 601 0.42 17.54 17.07
CA VAL A 601 0.35 16.34 17.91
C VAL A 601 -1.08 16.12 18.41
N GLN A 602 -1.63 14.93 18.20
CA GLN A 602 -2.97 14.53 18.67
C GLN A 602 -2.99 13.05 19.08
N SER A 603 -4.08 12.58 19.71
CA SER A 603 -4.18 11.19 20.23
C SER A 603 -5.34 10.37 19.66
N SER A 604 -5.85 10.76 18.50
CA SER A 604 -6.83 9.98 17.73
C SER A 604 -6.79 10.39 16.27
N TRP A 605 -7.14 9.49 15.35
CA TRP A 605 -7.12 9.77 13.92
C TRP A 605 -8.19 8.95 13.19
N PHE A 606 -9.43 9.37 13.39
CA PHE A 606 -10.61 8.52 13.22
C PHE A 606 -11.44 8.91 11.98
N PRO A 607 -12.17 8.02 11.31
CA PRO A 607 -12.26 6.59 11.54
C PRO A 607 -11.16 5.77 10.88
N LEU A 608 -10.13 6.35 10.25
CA LEU A 608 -9.05 5.56 9.64
C LEU A 608 -8.45 4.57 10.64
N TYR A 609 -8.01 5.06 11.78
CA TYR A 609 -7.50 4.23 12.88
C TYR A 609 -8.56 4.00 13.96
N ASP A 610 -8.57 2.78 14.51
CA ASP A 610 -9.40 2.46 15.66
C ASP A 610 -9.00 3.28 16.90
N ARG A 611 -9.99 3.64 17.72
CA ARG A 611 -9.75 4.48 18.89
C ARG A 611 -8.95 3.70 19.92
N ASN A 612 -7.81 4.25 20.35
CA ASN A 612 -7.20 3.81 21.60
C ASN A 612 -8.14 4.14 22.78
N PRO A 613 -8.47 3.16 23.65
CA PRO A 613 -9.35 3.38 24.79
C PRO A 613 -8.76 4.31 25.86
N GLN A 614 -7.45 4.57 25.80
CA GLN A 614 -6.65 5.30 26.79
C GLN A 614 -6.55 4.61 28.16
N THR A 615 -7.14 3.41 28.27
CA THR A 615 -6.87 2.43 29.33
C THR A 615 -6.22 1.20 28.73
N TYR A 616 -5.23 0.63 29.42
CA TYR A 616 -4.61 -0.59 28.95
C TYR A 616 -5.60 -1.75 29.05
N VAL A 617 -6.01 -2.25 27.89
CA VAL A 617 -6.75 -3.51 27.74
C VAL A 617 -5.87 -4.54 27.04
N LYS A 618 -6.14 -5.83 27.28
CA LYS A 618 -5.36 -6.93 26.68
C LYS A 618 -5.35 -6.84 25.15
N ASN A 619 -6.50 -6.54 24.54
CA ASN A 619 -6.65 -6.43 23.10
C ASN A 619 -7.67 -5.31 22.77
N ILE A 620 -7.24 -4.29 22.01
CA ILE A 620 -8.04 -3.11 21.70
C ILE A 620 -9.22 -3.45 20.77
N PHE A 621 -9.08 -4.46 19.90
CA PHE A 621 -10.19 -4.95 19.06
C PHE A 621 -11.46 -5.23 19.90
N PHE A 622 -11.28 -5.68 21.14
CA PHE A 622 -12.36 -6.07 22.05
C PHE A 622 -12.56 -5.09 23.22
N ALA A 623 -12.08 -3.85 23.10
CA ALA A 623 -12.35 -2.80 24.09
C ALA A 623 -13.86 -2.62 24.29
N LYS A 624 -14.30 -2.60 25.54
CA LYS A 624 -15.70 -2.43 25.94
C LYS A 624 -16.01 -0.93 26.05
N PRO A 625 -17.29 -0.52 25.98
CA PRO A 625 -17.68 0.88 26.10
C PRO A 625 -17.10 1.61 27.33
N LYS A 626 -16.97 0.91 28.46
CA LYS A 626 -16.42 1.45 29.72
C LYS A 626 -14.90 1.63 29.72
N ASP A 627 -14.18 1.00 28.78
CA ASP A 627 -12.72 1.05 28.72
C ASP A 627 -12.26 2.36 28.06
N TYR A 628 -13.10 2.97 27.23
CA TYR A 628 -12.86 4.28 26.62
C TYR A 628 -12.99 5.41 27.65
N VAL A 629 -11.86 5.96 28.08
CA VAL A 629 -11.81 7.05 29.06
C VAL A 629 -11.15 8.28 28.47
N LYS A 630 -11.55 9.47 28.92
CA LYS A 630 -10.81 10.71 28.66
C LYS A 630 -9.44 10.66 29.33
N ALA A 631 -8.45 11.26 28.70
CA ALA A 631 -7.12 11.40 29.28
C ALA A 631 -6.52 12.76 28.92
N THR A 632 -5.81 13.35 29.89
CA THR A 632 -5.01 14.54 29.70
C THR A 632 -3.66 14.13 29.16
N GLN A 633 -3.32 14.64 27.98
CA GLN A 633 -2.07 14.43 27.28
C GLN A 633 -1.16 15.64 27.52
N ARG A 634 0.14 15.41 27.71
CA ARG A 634 1.15 16.45 27.90
C ARG A 634 2.35 16.20 27.00
N ILE A 635 2.77 17.24 26.28
CA ILE A 635 3.96 17.24 25.42
C ILE A 635 5.02 18.11 26.12
N TYR A 636 6.18 17.54 26.41
CA TYR A 636 7.19 18.17 27.26
C TYR A 636 8.21 18.97 26.44
N HIS A 637 8.63 20.10 27.01
CA HIS A 637 9.57 21.08 26.44
C HIS A 637 10.77 21.35 27.37
N ALA A 638 10.80 20.77 28.56
CA ALA A 638 11.85 21.10 29.53
C ALA A 638 13.24 20.66 29.03
N PRO A 639 14.34 21.40 29.32
CA PRO A 639 15.69 20.99 28.95
C PRO A 639 16.01 19.55 29.42
N GLY A 640 16.51 18.71 28.52
CA GLY A 640 16.75 17.28 28.78
C GLY A 640 15.53 16.35 28.60
N GLU A 641 14.33 16.93 28.52
CA GLU A 641 13.04 16.24 28.28
C GLU A 641 12.27 16.89 27.11
N ALA A 642 12.96 17.64 26.25
CA ALA A 642 12.34 18.40 25.18
C ALA A 642 11.92 17.49 24.03
N SER A 643 10.66 17.62 23.59
CA SER A 643 10.15 16.96 22.40
C SER A 643 10.66 17.66 21.14
N TYR A 644 11.04 16.87 20.14
CA TYR A 644 11.46 17.39 18.84
C TYR A 644 11.19 16.39 17.72
N VAL A 645 11.19 16.88 16.48
CA VAL A 645 11.29 16.06 15.28
C VAL A 645 12.71 16.25 14.72
N GLU A 646 13.49 15.19 14.62
CA GLU A 646 14.79 15.19 13.95
C GLU A 646 14.55 15.24 12.43
N LEU A 647 14.87 16.37 11.82
CA LEU A 647 14.70 16.57 10.39
C LEU A 647 15.98 16.15 9.65
N PRO A 648 15.89 15.41 8.52
CA PRO A 648 17.04 15.05 7.71
C PRO A 648 17.39 16.22 6.78
N VAL A 649 17.96 17.29 7.35
CA VAL A 649 18.24 18.54 6.64
C VAL A 649 19.37 18.33 5.64
N VAL A 650 19.19 18.85 4.43
CA VAL A 650 20.22 18.83 3.39
C VAL A 650 21.13 20.04 3.54
N GLU A 651 22.41 19.80 3.79
CA GLU A 651 23.44 20.83 3.75
C GLU A 651 24.34 20.63 2.53
N LYS A 652 24.69 21.74 1.87
CA LYS A 652 25.72 21.74 0.83
C LYS A 652 27.08 21.97 1.47
N HIS A 653 28.07 21.18 1.07
CA HIS A 653 29.46 21.35 1.50
C HIS A 653 30.14 22.56 0.88
#